data_AF-A0A398CRU3-F1
#
_entry.id   AF-A0A398CRU3-F1
#
_cell.length_a   1.000
_cell.length_b   1.000
_cell.length_c   1.000
_cell.angle_alpha   90.00
_cell.angle_beta   90.00
_cell.angle_gamma   90.00
#
_symmetry.space_group_name_H-M   'P 1'
#
loop_
_entity.id
_entity.type
_entity.pdbx_description
1 polymer ?
#
loop_
_entity_poly.entity_id
_entity_poly.type
_entity_poly.pdbx_seq_one_letter_code
_entity_poly.pdbx_strand_id
1 'polypeptide(L)'
;MERSSMSEITINSKSYWDNRFRTNWEAYLGREQTAFFYHLALKMMPDWLLEEIERKQFSICDAGCAEGDGTQLLASRFAQSRVVGLDFSEEAISKAKSYYPDVLFQCSGIENMEERYDVILSSNTLEHFDDPFAMIRQMMNSVGSYLILLLPFEEYQRIPEHSYTFDYDVFPLKLNGFHLVFSQEVNCSVIPGTHWPGKQLLVVYANPERVRIEDIPLSSFYDPSRFNELQARIDAYVVEIGQYKDEIKGKDEEVLKRSVELQLAKDEIASLLVRIQEQRQELERKDQQLFALAGQLNEIHSSGFWKAATKYYRLRDHTPGLKYVYKTLRLWKREGLRVTIKRGSSKIKKAFQQPASLNKSHLTKMEEMLHIIKVRYENNELEGIAILPSAFEFEELYNQRTINLAKYLSKQNYAVLFVAWQWNHDEVLLKANQEVYRNVFELPLYGFLAGLDLLESLSSISRKLAFLTMPNETFYRTLPTLRAGNYSIVYDILDEWEHFHKVGQAPWYDKAIEEAFILNSDLVVTVSEPLKQKFSSLRNDIRCIGNGYDPSLLKADISLKTKAADGKIHIGYFGHLTDSWFDWGLVLELADRNSDMVFHIIGYGHPEFIEHEVKKRTNVILYGKVAPNELYRYVRQWHLAIIPFLGSQLSEAVDPIKIYEYLYFGLPAIVTGIPHIGNYPLVTYCEDKRNMAELLRSGYERLAAPEPERNGLDRFLAETTWDARFSEIMRLIPQIQFLQRIYDDNDE
;
A
#
# COMPACT_ATOMS: atom_id res chain seq x y z
N MET A 1 -48.79 -1.74 16.96
CA MET A 1 -47.99 -2.99 17.03
C MET A 1 -47.21 -2.94 18.32
N GLU A 2 -47.53 -3.84 19.22
CA GLU A 2 -46.96 -3.96 20.56
C GLU A 2 -45.43 -4.13 20.48
N ARG A 3 -44.71 -3.34 21.27
CA ARG A 3 -43.33 -3.66 21.63
C ARG A 3 -43.39 -4.89 22.53
N SER A 4 -43.13 -6.06 21.94
CA SER A 4 -42.81 -7.27 22.71
C SER A 4 -41.61 -6.94 23.59
N SER A 5 -41.82 -6.93 24.91
CA SER A 5 -40.76 -6.87 25.91
C SER A 5 -39.82 -8.06 25.70
N MET A 6 -38.60 -7.82 25.23
CA MET A 6 -37.51 -8.77 25.46
C MET A 6 -37.29 -8.78 26.97
N SER A 7 -37.59 -9.90 27.62
CA SER A 7 -37.24 -10.12 29.02
C SER A 7 -35.73 -9.94 29.18
N GLU A 8 -35.29 -9.09 30.10
CA GLU A 8 -33.89 -9.01 30.52
C GLU A 8 -33.42 -10.42 30.90
N ILE A 9 -32.46 -10.95 30.15
CA ILE A 9 -31.87 -12.25 30.43
C ILE A 9 -30.89 -12.07 31.59
N THR A 10 -31.20 -12.63 32.75
CA THR A 10 -30.32 -12.60 33.92
C THR A 10 -29.25 -13.71 33.81
N ILE A 11 -28.04 -13.35 33.39
CA ILE A 11 -26.92 -14.28 33.05
C ILE A 11 -26.58 -15.23 34.21
N ASN A 12 -26.57 -14.78 35.48
CA ASN A 12 -26.28 -15.68 36.63
C ASN A 12 -27.52 -16.31 37.27
N SER A 13 -28.62 -16.45 36.53
CA SER A 13 -29.77 -17.22 37.01
C SER A 13 -29.58 -18.72 36.77
N LYS A 14 -30.09 -19.55 37.68
CA LYS A 14 -30.12 -21.02 37.51
C LYS A 14 -30.75 -21.43 36.16
N SER A 15 -31.83 -20.76 35.76
CA SER A 15 -32.50 -21.00 34.48
C SER A 15 -31.63 -20.70 33.26
N TYR A 16 -30.78 -19.68 33.32
CA TYR A 16 -29.88 -19.32 32.22
C TYR A 16 -28.83 -20.40 32.02
N TRP A 17 -28.10 -20.74 33.09
CA TRP A 17 -27.01 -21.71 33.04
C TRP A 17 -27.53 -23.14 32.79
N ASP A 18 -28.62 -23.57 33.42
CA ASP A 18 -29.25 -24.88 33.10
C ASP A 18 -29.62 -24.97 31.61
N ASN A 19 -30.06 -23.87 30.99
CA ASN A 19 -30.34 -23.84 29.56
C ASN A 19 -29.06 -23.83 28.71
N ARG A 20 -28.02 -23.08 29.11
CA ARG A 20 -26.71 -23.03 28.43
C ARG A 20 -26.09 -24.43 28.35
N PHE A 21 -26.01 -25.11 29.48
CA PHE A 21 -25.49 -26.48 29.58
C PHE A 21 -26.31 -27.48 28.77
N ARG A 22 -27.64 -27.32 28.72
CA ARG A 22 -28.51 -28.22 27.94
C ARG A 22 -28.39 -28.04 26.43
N THR A 23 -28.23 -26.81 25.95
CA THR A 23 -28.47 -26.49 24.54
C THR A 23 -27.22 -26.27 23.71
N ASN A 24 -26.28 -25.47 24.20
CA ASN A 24 -25.20 -24.94 23.37
C ASN A 24 -23.83 -24.92 24.06
N TRP A 25 -23.66 -25.47 25.26
CA TRP A 25 -22.35 -25.52 25.92
C TRP A 25 -21.28 -26.23 25.09
N GLU A 26 -21.54 -27.46 24.64
CA GLU A 26 -20.61 -28.24 23.81
C GLU A 26 -20.40 -27.62 22.42
N ALA A 27 -21.45 -27.06 21.82
CA ALA A 27 -21.34 -26.38 20.52
C ALA A 27 -20.40 -25.17 20.55
N TYR A 28 -20.21 -24.57 21.74
CA TYR A 28 -19.27 -23.48 21.98
C TYR A 28 -17.96 -23.98 22.59
N LEU A 29 -17.66 -25.28 22.51
CA LEU A 29 -16.43 -25.89 23.01
C LEU A 29 -16.22 -25.70 24.54
N GLY A 30 -17.30 -25.58 25.31
CA GLY A 30 -17.21 -25.21 26.74
C GLY A 30 -16.35 -26.16 27.58
N ARG A 31 -16.33 -27.45 27.23
CA ARG A 31 -15.49 -28.47 27.88
C ARG A 31 -14.01 -28.27 27.58
N GLU A 32 -13.68 -28.07 26.30
CA GLU A 32 -12.31 -27.82 25.85
C GLU A 32 -11.76 -26.49 26.38
N GLN A 33 -12.61 -25.45 26.42
CA GLN A 33 -12.28 -24.18 27.05
C GLN A 33 -11.97 -24.37 28.55
N THR A 34 -12.81 -25.08 29.28
CA THR A 34 -12.60 -25.38 30.71
C THR A 34 -11.29 -26.14 30.92
N ALA A 35 -11.03 -27.19 30.13
CA ALA A 35 -9.78 -27.95 30.21
C ALA A 35 -8.55 -27.07 29.91
N PHE A 36 -8.64 -26.19 28.91
CA PHE A 36 -7.58 -25.24 28.56
C PHE A 36 -7.25 -24.31 29.74
N PHE A 37 -8.26 -23.71 30.37
CA PHE A 37 -8.05 -22.80 31.51
C PHE A 37 -7.43 -23.51 32.71
N TYR A 38 -7.82 -24.75 33.01
CA TYR A 38 -7.24 -25.49 34.13
C TYR A 38 -5.81 -25.97 33.84
N HIS A 39 -5.51 -26.37 32.61
CA HIS A 39 -4.12 -26.61 32.21
C HIS A 39 -3.26 -25.35 32.34
N LEU A 40 -3.83 -24.20 31.97
CA LEU A 40 -3.16 -22.91 32.11
C LEU A 40 -2.93 -22.55 33.58
N ALA A 41 -3.95 -22.65 34.43
CA ALA A 41 -3.84 -22.39 35.87
C ALA A 41 -2.78 -23.28 36.53
N LEU A 42 -2.80 -24.59 36.26
CA LEU A 42 -1.80 -25.53 36.80
C LEU A 42 -0.38 -25.23 36.32
N LYS A 43 -0.22 -24.73 35.10
CA LYS A 43 1.09 -24.32 34.54
C LYS A 43 1.59 -23.00 35.15
N MET A 44 0.67 -22.10 35.51
CA MET A 44 0.99 -20.79 36.08
C MET A 44 1.21 -20.83 37.59
N MET A 45 0.67 -21.82 38.29
CA MET A 45 0.90 -21.97 39.73
C MET A 45 2.38 -22.22 40.02
N PRO A 46 2.97 -21.55 41.02
CA PRO A 46 4.37 -21.76 41.36
C PRO A 46 4.57 -23.14 42.00
N ASP A 47 5.73 -23.75 41.76
CA ASP A 47 6.04 -25.12 42.21
C ASP A 47 5.82 -25.32 43.72
N TRP A 48 6.22 -24.34 44.55
CA TRP A 48 6.05 -24.42 46.00
C TRP A 48 4.58 -24.56 46.42
N LEU A 49 3.65 -23.95 45.69
CA LEU A 49 2.22 -24.01 45.98
C LEU A 49 1.68 -25.39 45.62
N LEU A 50 2.04 -25.89 44.43
CA LEU A 50 1.67 -27.24 43.98
C LEU A 50 2.19 -28.31 44.95
N GLU A 51 3.46 -28.22 45.33
CA GLU A 51 4.10 -29.14 46.28
C GLU A 51 3.47 -29.06 47.67
N GLU A 52 3.10 -27.87 48.14
CA GLU A 52 2.46 -27.73 49.44
C GLU A 52 1.06 -28.34 49.48
N ILE A 53 0.23 -28.06 48.45
CA ILE A 53 -1.11 -28.65 48.32
C ILE A 53 -1.01 -30.17 48.34
N GLU A 54 -0.09 -30.74 47.54
CA GLU A 54 0.12 -32.18 47.44
C GLU A 54 0.64 -32.79 48.75
N ARG A 55 1.69 -32.18 49.34
CA ARG A 55 2.32 -32.68 50.57
C ARG A 55 1.40 -32.62 51.79
N LYS A 56 0.56 -31.57 51.89
CA LYS A 56 -0.40 -31.41 52.99
C LYS A 56 -1.73 -32.11 52.72
N GLN A 57 -1.92 -32.67 51.51
CA GLN A 57 -3.17 -33.33 51.07
C GLN A 57 -4.39 -32.43 51.30
N PHE A 58 -4.26 -31.16 50.90
CA PHE A 58 -5.29 -30.16 51.14
C PHE A 58 -6.61 -30.54 50.47
N SER A 59 -7.71 -30.29 51.17
CA SER A 59 -9.03 -30.39 50.54
C SER A 59 -9.21 -29.26 49.52
N ILE A 60 -9.64 -29.59 48.30
CA ILE A 60 -9.74 -28.67 47.17
C ILE A 60 -11.19 -28.59 46.71
N CYS A 61 -11.70 -27.37 46.58
CA CYS A 61 -12.96 -27.08 45.91
C CYS A 61 -12.70 -26.34 44.60
N ASP A 62 -13.31 -26.85 43.54
CA ASP A 62 -13.42 -26.20 42.24
C ASP A 62 -14.79 -25.47 42.18
N ALA A 63 -14.77 -24.15 42.31
CA ALA A 63 -15.96 -23.30 42.43
C ALA A 63 -16.36 -22.71 41.07
N GLY A 64 -17.51 -23.16 40.56
CA GLY A 64 -17.96 -22.91 39.19
C GLY A 64 -17.47 -23.98 38.22
N CYS A 65 -17.59 -25.26 38.59
CA CYS A 65 -16.91 -26.35 37.88
C CYS A 65 -17.51 -26.69 36.50
N ALA A 66 -18.67 -26.13 36.13
CA ALA A 66 -19.38 -26.46 34.91
C ALA A 66 -19.58 -27.98 34.75
N GLU A 67 -19.27 -28.55 33.58
CA GLU A 67 -19.38 -29.99 33.32
C GLU A 67 -18.20 -30.82 33.90
N GLY A 68 -17.34 -30.22 34.72
CA GLY A 68 -16.39 -30.93 35.59
C GLY A 68 -15.02 -31.26 34.98
N ASP A 69 -14.74 -30.83 33.74
CA ASP A 69 -13.47 -31.11 33.05
C ASP A 69 -12.26 -30.55 33.83
N GLY A 70 -12.39 -29.36 34.42
CA GLY A 70 -11.37 -28.75 35.28
C GLY A 70 -11.19 -29.51 36.61
N THR A 71 -12.29 -29.90 37.25
CA THR A 71 -12.27 -30.67 38.49
C THR A 71 -11.56 -32.01 38.30
N GLN A 72 -11.79 -32.69 37.17
CA GLN A 72 -11.09 -33.93 36.83
C GLN A 72 -9.58 -33.72 36.72
N LEU A 73 -9.12 -32.63 36.09
CA LEU A 73 -7.69 -32.32 35.98
C LEU A 73 -7.06 -32.08 37.36
N LEU A 74 -7.76 -31.36 38.25
CA LEU A 74 -7.33 -31.17 39.64
C LEU A 74 -7.26 -32.50 40.40
N ALA A 75 -8.28 -33.35 40.29
CA ALA A 75 -8.32 -34.66 40.92
C ALA A 75 -7.18 -35.57 40.42
N SER A 76 -6.84 -35.50 39.12
CA SER A 76 -5.70 -36.22 38.56
C SER A 76 -4.35 -35.67 39.04
N ARG A 77 -4.19 -34.35 39.13
CA ARG A 77 -2.93 -33.72 39.59
C ARG A 77 -2.68 -33.94 41.08
N PHE A 78 -3.75 -33.90 41.89
CA PHE A 78 -3.71 -34.01 43.35
C PHE A 78 -4.43 -35.28 43.81
N ALA A 79 -4.00 -36.44 43.29
CA ALA A 79 -4.67 -37.73 43.50
C ALA A 79 -4.84 -38.16 44.98
N GLN A 80 -4.06 -37.58 45.90
CA GLN A 80 -4.16 -37.84 47.34
C GLN A 80 -5.07 -36.84 48.09
N SER A 81 -5.52 -35.79 47.41
CA SER A 81 -6.36 -34.74 47.97
C SER A 81 -7.84 -35.04 47.73
N ARG A 82 -8.70 -34.62 48.64
CA ARG A 82 -10.16 -34.62 48.39
C ARG A 82 -10.48 -33.44 47.48
N VAL A 83 -10.83 -33.71 46.21
CA VAL A 83 -11.23 -32.70 45.22
C VAL A 83 -12.73 -32.76 44.99
N VAL A 84 -13.42 -31.62 45.08
CA VAL A 84 -14.88 -31.51 44.89
C VAL A 84 -15.19 -30.39 43.91
N GLY A 85 -15.96 -30.68 42.86
CA GLY A 85 -16.53 -29.68 41.95
C GLY A 85 -17.87 -29.17 42.45
N LEU A 86 -18.03 -27.83 42.46
CA LEU A 86 -19.25 -27.14 42.84
C LEU A 86 -19.79 -26.29 41.70
N ASP A 87 -21.06 -26.48 41.39
CA ASP A 87 -21.81 -25.65 40.45
C ASP A 87 -23.27 -25.57 40.91
N PHE A 88 -23.94 -24.44 40.71
CA PHE A 88 -25.36 -24.27 41.07
C PHE A 88 -26.31 -24.83 40.00
N SER A 89 -25.80 -25.17 38.81
CA SER A 89 -26.56 -25.80 37.74
C SER A 89 -26.70 -27.30 37.98
N GLU A 90 -27.96 -27.76 38.06
CA GLU A 90 -28.26 -29.19 38.16
C GLU A 90 -27.87 -29.94 36.88
N GLU A 91 -28.03 -29.27 35.72
CA GLU A 91 -27.67 -29.83 34.42
C GLU A 91 -26.17 -30.07 34.32
N ALA A 92 -25.36 -29.06 34.71
CA ALA A 92 -23.90 -29.16 34.70
C ALA A 92 -23.41 -30.31 35.60
N ILE A 93 -23.90 -30.38 36.84
CA ILE A 93 -23.50 -31.41 37.80
C ILE A 93 -23.96 -32.81 37.39
N SER A 94 -25.15 -32.94 36.77
CA SER A 94 -25.63 -34.21 36.24
C SER A 94 -24.69 -34.75 35.16
N LYS A 95 -24.27 -33.88 34.23
CA LYS A 95 -23.31 -34.24 33.18
C LYS A 95 -21.91 -34.52 33.74
N ALA A 96 -21.43 -33.70 34.67
CA ALA A 96 -20.13 -33.89 35.32
C ALA A 96 -20.02 -35.27 35.98
N LYS A 97 -21.05 -35.69 36.72
CA LYS A 97 -21.12 -37.03 37.33
C LYS A 97 -21.17 -38.16 36.28
N SER A 98 -21.78 -37.90 35.12
CA SER A 98 -21.80 -38.87 34.02
C SER A 98 -20.45 -38.99 33.31
N TYR A 99 -19.73 -37.89 33.14
CA TYR A 99 -18.44 -37.87 32.47
C TYR A 99 -17.31 -38.36 33.37
N TYR A 100 -17.37 -38.06 34.66
CA TYR A 100 -16.31 -38.32 35.64
C TYR A 100 -16.88 -38.99 36.91
N PRO A 101 -17.28 -40.28 36.83
CA PRO A 101 -17.95 -40.97 37.94
C PRO A 101 -17.08 -41.14 39.19
N ASP A 102 -15.76 -41.05 39.06
CA ASP A 102 -14.79 -41.20 40.16
C ASP A 102 -14.45 -39.87 40.86
N VAL A 103 -15.01 -38.75 40.40
CA VAL A 103 -14.78 -37.40 40.96
C VAL A 103 -16.02 -36.94 41.74
N LEU A 104 -15.79 -36.21 42.85
CA LEU A 104 -16.88 -35.71 43.69
C LEU A 104 -17.45 -34.41 43.10
N PHE A 105 -18.78 -34.36 42.94
CA PHE A 105 -19.49 -33.17 42.49
C PHE A 105 -20.72 -32.89 43.35
N GLN A 106 -20.95 -31.62 43.68
CA GLN A 106 -22.10 -31.17 44.46
C GLN A 106 -22.80 -29.99 43.78
N CYS A 107 -24.13 -30.09 43.72
CA CYS A 107 -24.99 -29.03 43.20
C CYS A 107 -25.22 -27.98 44.29
N SER A 108 -24.38 -26.94 44.30
CA SER A 108 -24.44 -25.83 45.24
C SER A 108 -23.76 -24.61 44.63
N GLY A 109 -24.34 -23.43 44.83
CA GLY A 109 -23.71 -22.16 44.47
C GLY A 109 -22.64 -21.73 45.47
N ILE A 110 -21.81 -20.78 45.03
CA ILE A 110 -20.74 -20.16 45.84
C ILE A 110 -21.34 -19.49 47.09
N GLU A 111 -22.53 -18.90 46.95
CA GLU A 111 -23.24 -18.19 48.00
C GLU A 111 -23.76 -19.11 49.12
N ASN A 112 -23.89 -20.41 48.86
CA ASN A 112 -24.43 -21.41 49.78
C ASN A 112 -23.39 -22.47 50.19
N MET A 113 -22.10 -22.14 50.12
CA MET A 113 -21.03 -23.10 50.43
C MET A 113 -20.95 -23.39 51.95
N GLU A 114 -21.50 -24.54 52.37
CA GLU A 114 -21.54 -24.98 53.77
C GLU A 114 -20.24 -25.65 54.25
N GLU A 115 -19.55 -26.38 53.36
CA GLU A 115 -18.27 -27.04 53.68
C GLU A 115 -17.10 -26.06 53.61
N ARG A 116 -16.07 -26.30 54.43
CA ARG A 116 -14.81 -25.57 54.38
C ARG A 116 -13.76 -26.40 53.65
N TYR A 117 -13.01 -25.76 52.77
CA TYR A 117 -11.93 -26.37 52.00
C TYR A 117 -10.61 -25.68 52.31
N ASP A 118 -9.50 -26.39 52.26
CA ASP A 118 -8.18 -25.76 52.43
C ASP A 118 -7.82 -24.89 51.22
N VAL A 119 -8.23 -25.31 50.03
CA VAL A 119 -8.04 -24.60 48.76
C VAL A 119 -9.38 -24.42 48.06
N ILE A 120 -9.68 -23.20 47.62
CA ILE A 120 -10.74 -22.95 46.65
C ILE A 120 -10.09 -22.41 45.38
N LEU A 121 -10.41 -23.00 44.24
CA LEU A 121 -10.01 -22.52 42.92
C LEU A 121 -11.26 -22.14 42.14
N SER A 122 -11.26 -20.97 41.50
CA SER A 122 -12.29 -20.58 40.55
C SER A 122 -11.64 -20.04 39.27
N SER A 123 -12.08 -20.54 38.12
CA SER A 123 -11.59 -20.13 36.80
C SER A 123 -12.74 -19.60 35.99
N ASN A 124 -12.57 -18.41 35.41
CA ASN A 124 -13.47 -17.86 34.38
C ASN A 124 -14.97 -17.92 34.74
N THR A 125 -15.27 -17.62 36.00
CA THR A 125 -16.63 -17.61 36.56
C THR A 125 -17.01 -16.23 37.12
N LEU A 126 -16.03 -15.50 37.66
CA LEU A 126 -16.29 -14.27 38.42
C LEU A 126 -16.60 -13.06 37.52
N GLU A 127 -16.11 -13.05 36.30
CA GLU A 127 -16.36 -12.01 35.29
C GLU A 127 -17.84 -11.86 34.93
N HIS A 128 -18.66 -12.89 35.17
CA HIS A 128 -20.08 -12.87 34.89
C HIS A 128 -20.88 -12.08 35.94
N PHE A 129 -20.30 -11.73 37.09
CA PHE A 129 -20.97 -11.03 38.19
C PHE A 129 -20.74 -9.51 38.12
N ASP A 130 -21.74 -8.72 38.53
CA ASP A 130 -21.59 -7.26 38.63
C ASP A 130 -20.66 -6.83 39.78
N ASP A 131 -20.66 -7.58 40.89
CA ASP A 131 -19.73 -7.42 42.02
C ASP A 131 -19.00 -8.74 42.30
N PRO A 132 -17.94 -9.06 41.53
CA PRO A 132 -17.16 -10.29 41.74
C PRO A 132 -16.47 -10.32 43.11
N PHE A 133 -16.14 -9.17 43.68
CA PHE A 133 -15.47 -9.11 44.98
C PHE A 133 -16.38 -9.51 46.14
N ALA A 134 -17.71 -9.37 46.00
CA ALA A 134 -18.65 -9.98 46.95
C ALA A 134 -18.54 -11.52 46.95
N MET A 135 -18.45 -12.13 45.77
CA MET A 135 -18.30 -13.58 45.63
C MET A 135 -16.92 -14.05 46.14
N ILE A 136 -15.86 -13.30 45.84
CA ILE A 136 -14.51 -13.56 46.40
C ILE A 136 -14.54 -13.54 47.93
N ARG A 137 -15.18 -12.55 48.55
CA ARG A 137 -15.32 -12.49 50.02
C ARG A 137 -16.12 -13.66 50.59
N GLN A 138 -17.15 -14.14 49.89
CA GLN A 138 -17.88 -15.34 50.29
C GLN A 138 -17.00 -16.59 50.23
N MET A 139 -16.26 -16.80 49.14
CA MET A 139 -15.29 -17.90 49.05
C MET A 139 -14.23 -17.82 50.15
N MET A 140 -13.73 -16.62 50.45
CA MET A 140 -12.76 -16.41 51.54
C MET A 140 -13.30 -16.81 52.93
N ASN A 141 -14.62 -16.78 53.13
CA ASN A 141 -15.22 -17.26 54.38
C ASN A 141 -15.22 -18.78 54.49
N SER A 142 -15.17 -19.51 53.37
CA SER A 142 -15.20 -20.98 53.31
C SER A 142 -13.84 -21.60 52.98
N VAL A 143 -12.82 -20.80 52.65
CA VAL A 143 -11.45 -21.27 52.39
C VAL A 143 -10.56 -21.19 53.64
N GLY A 144 -9.73 -22.20 53.82
CA GLY A 144 -8.82 -22.33 54.95
C GLY A 144 -7.46 -21.71 54.68
N SER A 145 -6.81 -22.09 53.58
CA SER A 145 -5.40 -21.80 53.30
C SER A 145 -5.22 -20.91 52.07
N TYR A 146 -5.72 -21.32 50.89
CA TYR A 146 -5.46 -20.62 49.62
C TYR A 146 -6.72 -20.43 48.77
N LEU A 147 -6.97 -19.19 48.34
CA LEU A 147 -7.91 -18.89 47.25
C LEU A 147 -7.13 -18.63 45.96
N ILE A 148 -7.42 -19.39 44.91
CA ILE A 148 -6.76 -19.32 43.61
C ILE A 148 -7.79 -18.89 42.57
N LEU A 149 -7.51 -17.81 41.84
CA LEU A 149 -8.41 -17.25 40.84
C LEU A 149 -7.69 -17.17 39.50
N LEU A 150 -8.27 -17.75 38.44
CA LEU A 150 -7.85 -17.51 37.06
C LEU A 150 -8.93 -16.67 36.36
N LEU A 151 -8.54 -15.49 35.88
CA LEU A 151 -9.48 -14.47 35.45
C LEU A 151 -9.10 -13.89 34.08
N PRO A 152 -10.08 -13.57 33.21
CA PRO A 152 -9.81 -12.77 32.03
C PRO A 152 -9.29 -11.39 32.46
N PHE A 153 -8.20 -10.94 31.84
CA PHE A 153 -7.46 -9.77 32.29
C PHE A 153 -7.35 -8.70 31.20
N GLU A 154 -7.54 -7.44 31.57
CA GLU A 154 -7.58 -6.28 30.67
C GLU A 154 -8.59 -6.44 29.50
N GLU A 155 -9.71 -7.13 29.76
CA GLU A 155 -10.79 -7.31 28.79
C GLU A 155 -11.66 -6.04 28.72
N TYR A 156 -11.19 -5.02 28.00
CA TYR A 156 -11.93 -3.77 27.82
C TYR A 156 -13.05 -3.87 26.76
N GLN A 157 -12.92 -4.83 25.83
CA GLN A 157 -13.99 -5.21 24.89
C GLN A 157 -14.60 -6.52 25.37
N ARG A 158 -15.51 -6.43 26.34
CA ARG A 158 -16.15 -7.59 26.97
C ARG A 158 -17.05 -8.33 26.01
N ILE A 159 -17.00 -9.67 26.06
CA ILE A 159 -18.06 -10.47 25.44
C ILE A 159 -19.39 -10.25 26.19
N PRO A 160 -20.56 -10.45 25.53
CA PRO A 160 -21.85 -10.08 26.12
C PRO A 160 -22.17 -10.72 27.48
N GLU A 161 -21.57 -11.88 27.79
CA GLU A 161 -21.78 -12.59 29.07
C GLU A 161 -20.91 -12.03 30.22
N HIS A 162 -19.94 -11.14 29.95
CA HIS A 162 -19.02 -10.61 30.96
C HIS A 162 -19.48 -9.25 31.50
N SER A 163 -19.72 -9.20 32.81
CA SER A 163 -20.23 -8.05 33.55
C SER A 163 -19.12 -7.23 34.22
N TYR A 164 -17.90 -7.76 34.31
CA TYR A 164 -16.77 -7.10 34.97
C TYR A 164 -15.44 -7.25 34.20
N THR A 165 -14.58 -6.23 34.26
CA THR A 165 -13.20 -6.26 33.71
C THR A 165 -12.21 -6.25 34.87
N PHE A 166 -11.32 -7.25 34.93
CA PHE A 166 -10.21 -7.26 35.88
C PHE A 166 -8.98 -6.59 35.28
N ASP A 167 -8.38 -5.65 36.00
CA ASP A 167 -7.14 -4.94 35.63
C ASP A 167 -6.20 -4.81 36.85
N TYR A 168 -5.13 -4.02 36.71
CA TYR A 168 -4.13 -3.86 37.75
C TYR A 168 -4.64 -3.12 39.01
N ASP A 169 -5.69 -2.32 38.88
CA ASP A 169 -6.14 -1.41 39.94
C ASP A 169 -7.17 -2.05 40.89
N VAL A 170 -7.73 -3.20 40.51
CA VAL A 170 -8.84 -3.82 41.25
C VAL A 170 -8.42 -4.79 42.36
N PHE A 171 -7.20 -5.34 42.34
CA PHE A 171 -6.77 -6.37 43.32
C PHE A 171 -5.99 -5.78 44.51
N PRO A 172 -6.55 -5.77 45.73
CA PRO A 172 -5.85 -5.28 46.90
C PRO A 172 -4.84 -6.30 47.46
N LEU A 173 -3.70 -5.83 47.97
CA LEU A 173 -2.71 -6.70 48.62
C LEU A 173 -3.26 -7.47 49.83
N LYS A 174 -4.31 -6.96 50.47
CA LYS A 174 -5.03 -7.61 51.55
C LYS A 174 -6.53 -7.58 51.29
N LEU A 175 -7.18 -8.73 51.42
CA LEU A 175 -8.62 -8.87 51.21
C LEU A 175 -9.20 -9.85 52.23
N ASN A 176 -10.21 -9.42 53.00
CA ASN A 176 -10.88 -10.23 54.03
C ASN A 176 -9.91 -10.98 54.99
N GLY A 177 -8.78 -10.36 55.34
CA GLY A 177 -7.74 -10.97 56.18
C GLY A 177 -6.71 -11.83 55.44
N PHE A 178 -6.96 -12.18 54.18
CA PHE A 178 -6.02 -12.88 53.31
C PHE A 178 -5.03 -11.89 52.69
N HIS A 179 -3.84 -12.40 52.33
CA HIS A 179 -2.79 -11.65 51.66
C HIS A 179 -2.59 -12.15 50.23
N LEU A 180 -2.43 -11.25 49.28
CA LEU A 180 -2.00 -11.60 47.92
C LEU A 180 -0.56 -12.11 47.98
N VAL A 181 -0.32 -13.36 47.60
CA VAL A 181 0.99 -14.02 47.72
C VAL A 181 1.59 -14.45 46.38
N PHE A 182 0.81 -14.44 45.31
CA PHE A 182 1.28 -14.72 43.97
C PHE A 182 0.35 -14.09 42.94
N SER A 183 0.91 -13.56 41.86
CA SER A 183 0.17 -13.13 40.68
C SER A 183 1.01 -13.31 39.43
N GLN A 184 0.42 -13.86 38.37
CA GLN A 184 1.10 -13.99 37.08
C GLN A 184 0.12 -13.70 35.94
N GLU A 185 0.51 -12.83 35.02
CA GLU A 185 -0.20 -12.62 33.76
C GLU A 185 0.34 -13.54 32.66
N VAL A 186 -0.54 -13.93 31.74
CA VAL A 186 -0.16 -14.62 30.51
C VAL A 186 -0.99 -14.10 29.34
N ASN A 187 -0.33 -13.82 28.22
CA ASN A 187 -1.03 -13.55 26.97
C ASN A 187 -1.37 -14.89 26.30
N CYS A 188 -2.65 -15.25 26.21
CA CYS A 188 -3.07 -16.51 25.63
C CYS A 188 -3.02 -16.49 24.09
N SER A 189 -2.95 -15.31 23.45
CA SER A 189 -2.92 -15.19 21.98
C SER A 189 -1.72 -15.86 21.32
N VAL A 190 -0.64 -16.09 22.08
CA VAL A 190 0.60 -16.72 21.60
C VAL A 190 0.67 -18.21 21.92
N ILE A 191 -0.34 -18.76 22.62
CA ILE A 191 -0.40 -20.18 22.98
C ILE A 191 -1.00 -20.95 21.80
N PRO A 192 -0.30 -21.94 21.22
CA PRO A 192 -0.84 -22.77 20.15
C PRO A 192 -2.13 -23.48 20.58
N GLY A 193 -3.18 -23.38 19.75
CA GLY A 193 -4.50 -23.95 20.07
C GLY A 193 -5.25 -23.21 21.17
N THR A 194 -4.98 -21.92 21.37
CA THR A 194 -5.65 -21.14 22.41
C THR A 194 -7.17 -21.13 22.26
N HIS A 195 -7.85 -21.26 23.40
CA HIS A 195 -9.29 -21.09 23.54
C HIS A 195 -9.68 -19.69 24.05
N TRP A 196 -8.69 -18.83 24.31
CA TRP A 196 -8.88 -17.44 24.74
C TRP A 196 -7.89 -16.52 24.02
N PRO A 197 -8.34 -15.54 23.21
CA PRO A 197 -7.41 -14.66 22.48
C PRO A 197 -6.86 -13.52 23.34
N GLY A 198 -7.37 -13.32 24.55
CA GLY A 198 -6.96 -12.24 25.46
C GLY A 198 -5.88 -12.65 26.47
N LYS A 199 -5.67 -11.80 27.48
CA LYS A 199 -4.81 -12.13 28.63
C LYS A 199 -5.61 -12.87 29.71
N GLN A 200 -4.90 -13.67 30.50
CA GLN A 200 -5.40 -14.26 31.75
C GLN A 200 -4.47 -13.84 32.90
N LEU A 201 -5.05 -13.65 34.08
CA LEU A 201 -4.33 -13.38 35.31
C LEU A 201 -4.63 -14.50 36.32
N LEU A 202 -3.58 -15.17 36.79
CA LEU A 202 -3.66 -16.05 37.95
C LEU A 202 -3.36 -15.23 39.21
N VAL A 203 -4.22 -15.31 40.22
CA VAL A 203 -4.10 -14.58 41.49
C VAL A 203 -4.25 -15.57 42.64
N VAL A 204 -3.35 -15.52 43.63
CA VAL A 204 -3.39 -16.40 44.80
C VAL A 204 -3.39 -15.59 46.09
N TYR A 205 -4.45 -15.76 46.88
CA TYR A 205 -4.55 -15.20 48.22
C TYR A 205 -4.32 -16.29 49.27
N ALA A 206 -3.50 -16.01 50.28
CA ALA A 206 -3.21 -16.91 51.39
C ALA A 206 -3.76 -16.41 52.72
N ASN A 207 -4.27 -17.33 53.53
CA ASN A 207 -4.67 -17.05 54.91
C ASN A 207 -3.43 -17.04 55.83
N PRO A 208 -3.04 -15.88 56.41
CA PRO A 208 -1.91 -15.80 57.32
C PRO A 208 -2.06 -16.66 58.59
N GLU A 209 -3.29 -17.05 58.96
CA GLU A 209 -3.52 -17.91 60.13
C GLU A 209 -3.16 -19.38 59.86
N ARG A 210 -3.09 -19.80 58.60
CA ARG A 210 -2.80 -21.18 58.20
C ARG A 210 -1.52 -21.34 57.37
N VAL A 211 -1.07 -20.26 56.75
CA VAL A 211 0.08 -20.22 55.85
C VAL A 211 1.10 -19.23 56.42
N ARG A 212 2.37 -19.68 56.53
CA ARG A 212 3.47 -18.79 56.89
C ARG A 212 3.90 -18.03 55.66
N ILE A 213 3.39 -16.81 55.51
CA ILE A 213 3.68 -15.96 54.35
C ILE A 213 5.18 -15.61 54.28
N GLU A 214 5.89 -15.58 55.41
CA GLU A 214 7.34 -15.35 55.45
C GLU A 214 8.16 -16.45 54.74
N ASP A 215 7.59 -17.65 54.57
CA ASP A 215 8.25 -18.78 53.92
C ASP A 215 8.06 -18.77 52.38
N ILE A 216 7.28 -17.82 51.84
CA ILE A 216 7.00 -17.73 50.39
C ILE A 216 8.21 -17.07 49.69
N PRO A 217 8.83 -17.75 48.71
CA PRO A 217 10.08 -17.28 48.11
C PRO A 217 9.87 -16.04 47.24
N LEU A 218 10.89 -15.18 47.15
CA LEU A 218 10.88 -13.98 46.29
C LEU A 218 10.64 -14.33 44.81
N SER A 219 11.03 -15.54 44.38
CA SER A 219 10.76 -16.04 43.03
C SER A 219 9.27 -16.13 42.68
N SER A 220 8.38 -16.05 43.68
CA SER A 220 6.92 -15.95 43.50
C SER A 220 6.48 -14.58 42.97
N PHE A 221 7.31 -13.55 43.12
CA PHE A 221 7.01 -12.18 42.69
C PHE A 221 7.98 -11.67 41.62
N TYR A 222 9.09 -12.38 41.41
CA TYR A 222 10.15 -11.97 40.50
C TYR A 222 10.73 -13.17 39.76
N ASP A 223 10.55 -13.20 38.44
CA ASP A 223 11.17 -14.19 37.56
C ASP A 223 12.41 -13.59 36.87
N PRO A 224 13.63 -13.92 37.33
CA PRO A 224 14.86 -13.44 36.70
C PRO A 224 15.07 -13.99 35.29
N SER A 225 14.43 -15.11 34.92
CA SER A 225 14.61 -15.72 33.60
C SER A 225 14.05 -14.82 32.49
N ARG A 226 12.89 -14.19 32.72
CA ARG A 226 12.28 -13.22 31.80
C ARG A 226 13.18 -12.01 31.55
N PHE A 227 13.85 -11.50 32.58
CA PHE A 227 14.82 -10.41 32.43
C PHE A 227 16.06 -10.85 31.64
N ASN A 228 16.60 -12.03 31.94
CA ASN A 228 17.75 -12.58 31.24
C ASN A 228 17.46 -12.90 29.77
N GLU A 229 16.25 -13.39 29.46
CA GLU A 229 15.81 -13.66 28.08
C GLU A 229 15.64 -12.35 27.30
N LEU A 230 15.06 -11.32 27.92
CA LEU A 230 14.96 -10.00 27.32
C LEU A 230 16.34 -9.40 27.05
N GLN A 231 17.27 -9.55 28.00
CA GLN A 231 18.65 -9.09 27.86
C GLN A 231 19.37 -9.85 26.74
N ALA A 232 19.22 -11.18 26.65
CA ALA A 232 19.80 -11.98 25.59
C ALA A 232 19.25 -11.60 24.20
N ARG A 233 17.95 -11.27 24.10
CA ARG A 233 17.34 -10.76 22.87
C ARG A 233 17.89 -9.40 22.48
N ILE A 234 18.06 -8.49 23.45
CA ILE A 234 18.67 -7.18 23.22
C ILE A 234 20.10 -7.36 22.70
N ASP A 235 20.89 -8.22 23.34
CA ASP A 235 22.27 -8.49 22.93
C ASP A 235 22.34 -9.08 21.52
N ALA A 236 21.41 -9.99 21.17
CA ALA A 236 21.30 -10.55 19.82
C ALA A 236 20.96 -9.46 18.77
N TYR A 237 20.00 -8.58 19.06
CA TYR A 237 19.66 -7.47 18.17
C TYR A 237 20.81 -6.48 18.00
N VAL A 238 21.60 -6.23 19.05
CA VAL A 238 22.79 -5.37 18.96
C VAL A 238 23.83 -5.95 17.99
N VAL A 239 24.04 -7.27 18.01
CA VAL A 239 24.94 -7.95 17.07
C VAL A 239 24.40 -7.86 15.64
N GLU A 240 23.11 -8.13 15.45
CA GLU A 240 22.45 -8.08 14.14
C GLU A 240 22.49 -6.66 13.53
N ILE A 241 22.22 -5.63 14.33
CA ILE A 241 22.36 -4.23 13.92
C ILE A 241 23.81 -3.91 13.53
N GLY A 242 24.80 -4.48 14.22
CA GLY A 242 26.21 -4.37 13.86
C GLY A 242 26.49 -4.94 12.47
N GLN A 243 26.00 -6.13 12.18
CA GLN A 243 26.16 -6.79 10.88
C GLN A 243 25.51 -5.99 9.74
N TYR A 244 24.29 -5.48 9.96
CA TYR A 244 23.62 -4.64 8.96
C TYR A 244 24.35 -3.31 8.73
N LYS A 245 24.93 -2.70 9.77
CA LYS A 245 25.76 -1.49 9.60
C LYS A 245 26.98 -1.74 8.73
N ASP A 246 27.65 -2.88 8.92
CA ASP A 246 28.81 -3.24 8.11
C ASP A 246 28.40 -3.56 6.66
N GLU A 247 27.27 -4.23 6.45
CA GLU A 247 26.73 -4.50 5.10
C GLU A 247 26.33 -3.22 4.37
N ILE A 248 25.66 -2.28 5.06
CA ILE A 248 25.31 -0.96 4.50
C ILE A 248 26.57 -0.22 4.09
N LYS A 249 27.61 -0.20 4.94
CA LYS A 249 28.88 0.44 4.61
C LYS A 249 29.55 -0.18 3.38
N GLY A 250 29.51 -1.50 3.25
CA GLY A 250 30.02 -2.18 2.05
C GLY A 250 29.23 -1.83 0.78
N LYS A 251 27.90 -1.74 0.88
CA LYS A 251 27.03 -1.31 -0.23
C LYS A 251 27.25 0.16 -0.59
N ASP A 252 27.46 1.04 0.37
CA ASP A 252 27.78 2.46 0.13
C ASP A 252 29.09 2.61 -0.65
N GLU A 253 30.11 1.83 -0.31
CA GLU A 253 31.37 1.80 -1.06
C GLU A 253 31.17 1.29 -2.51
N GLU A 254 30.32 0.28 -2.71
CA GLU A 254 29.98 -0.25 -4.03
C GLU A 254 29.16 0.77 -4.86
N VAL A 255 28.19 1.45 -4.23
CA VAL A 255 27.40 2.52 -4.84
C VAL A 255 28.31 3.67 -5.24
N LEU A 256 29.26 4.07 -4.39
CA LEU A 256 30.22 5.12 -4.70
C LEU A 256 31.08 4.73 -5.91
N LYS A 257 31.57 3.48 -5.95
CA LYS A 257 32.34 2.96 -7.09
C LYS A 257 31.53 2.98 -8.38
N ARG A 258 30.29 2.47 -8.35
CA ARG A 258 29.39 2.48 -9.52
C ARG A 258 29.01 3.89 -9.95
N SER A 259 28.87 4.83 -9.01
CA SER A 259 28.58 6.23 -9.30
C SER A 259 29.74 6.89 -10.05
N VAL A 260 30.99 6.58 -9.68
CA VAL A 260 32.18 7.04 -10.41
C VAL A 260 32.25 6.43 -11.81
N GLU A 261 32.01 5.12 -11.95
CA GLU A 261 31.97 4.43 -13.26
C GLU A 261 30.87 5.01 -14.17
N LEU A 262 29.68 5.27 -13.61
CA LEU A 262 28.57 5.90 -14.33
C LEU A 262 28.91 7.31 -14.77
N GLN A 263 29.61 8.09 -13.93
CA GLN A 263 30.02 9.44 -14.29
C GLN A 263 31.02 9.43 -15.45
N LEU A 264 32.00 8.51 -15.44
CA LEU A 264 32.95 8.34 -16.53
C LEU A 264 32.23 7.96 -17.84
N ALA A 265 31.25 7.05 -17.78
CA ALA A 265 30.46 6.68 -18.95
C ALA A 265 29.59 7.84 -19.47
N LYS A 266 29.01 8.66 -18.57
CA LYS A 266 28.25 9.87 -18.94
C LYS A 266 29.14 10.90 -19.64
N ASP A 267 30.35 11.12 -19.13
CA ASP A 267 31.32 12.04 -19.73
C ASP A 267 31.73 11.56 -21.14
N GLU A 268 31.88 10.25 -21.31
CA GLU A 268 32.17 9.64 -22.63
C GLU A 268 30.99 9.84 -23.61
N ILE A 269 29.75 9.60 -23.16
CA ILE A 269 28.55 9.82 -23.98
C ILE A 269 28.43 11.29 -24.38
N ALA A 270 28.67 12.23 -23.45
CA ALA A 270 28.63 13.66 -23.75
C ALA A 270 29.67 14.05 -24.82
N SER A 271 30.89 13.51 -24.72
CA SER A 271 31.94 13.69 -25.74
C SER A 271 31.53 13.14 -27.12
N LEU A 272 30.89 11.97 -27.15
CA LEU A 272 30.39 11.38 -28.40
C LEU A 272 29.24 12.19 -29.01
N LEU A 273 28.33 12.74 -28.20
CA LEU A 273 27.24 13.58 -28.69
C LEU A 273 27.75 14.88 -29.33
N VAL A 274 28.76 15.52 -28.74
CA VAL A 274 29.42 16.69 -29.34
C VAL A 274 30.02 16.33 -30.71
N ARG A 275 30.70 15.18 -30.82
CA ARG A 275 31.23 14.70 -32.10
C ARG A 275 30.14 14.43 -33.13
N ILE A 276 29.02 13.84 -32.73
CA ILE A 276 27.88 13.59 -33.63
C ILE A 276 27.30 14.93 -34.12
N GLN A 277 27.21 15.93 -33.25
CA GLN A 277 26.70 17.26 -33.61
C GLN A 277 27.64 17.99 -34.58
N GLU A 278 28.95 17.93 -34.35
CA GLU A 278 29.96 18.45 -35.27
C GLU A 278 29.86 17.78 -36.65
N GLN A 279 29.71 16.44 -36.68
CA GLN A 279 29.55 15.68 -37.93
C GLN A 279 28.25 16.04 -38.66
N ARG A 280 27.14 16.25 -37.94
CA ARG A 280 25.86 16.68 -38.53
C ARG A 280 25.97 18.07 -39.16
N GLN A 281 26.60 19.03 -38.47
CA GLN A 281 26.84 20.36 -39.02
C GLN A 281 27.75 20.32 -40.27
N GLU A 282 28.75 19.44 -40.28
CA GLU A 282 29.59 19.24 -41.47
C GLU A 282 28.78 18.64 -42.64
N LEU A 283 27.88 17.69 -42.35
CA LEU A 283 26.99 17.07 -43.34
C LEU A 283 26.05 18.12 -43.95
N GLU A 284 25.38 18.92 -43.13
CA GLU A 284 24.50 20.01 -43.59
C GLU A 284 25.25 21.02 -44.46
N ARG A 285 26.48 21.36 -44.08
CA ARG A 285 27.32 22.26 -44.88
C ARG A 285 27.66 21.64 -46.24
N LYS A 286 27.91 20.34 -46.30
CA LYS A 286 28.15 19.61 -47.57
C LYS A 286 26.88 19.53 -48.42
N ASP A 287 25.72 19.33 -47.81
CA ASP A 287 24.43 19.30 -48.51
C ASP A 287 24.08 20.67 -49.12
N GLN A 288 24.31 21.75 -48.37
CA GLN A 288 24.18 23.12 -48.89
C GLN A 288 25.13 23.38 -50.07
N GLN A 289 26.37 22.89 -50.01
CA GLN A 289 27.32 22.99 -51.12
C GLN A 289 26.88 22.16 -52.33
N LEU A 290 26.38 20.95 -52.13
CA LEU A 290 25.84 20.10 -53.19
C LEU A 290 24.65 20.75 -53.87
N PHE A 291 23.73 21.33 -53.10
CA PHE A 291 22.56 22.04 -53.63
C PHE A 291 22.96 23.27 -54.45
N ALA A 292 23.89 24.08 -53.96
CA ALA A 292 24.41 25.24 -54.69
C ALA A 292 25.14 24.82 -55.98
N LEU A 293 25.93 23.73 -55.94
CA LEU A 293 26.64 23.21 -57.10
C LEU A 293 25.67 22.61 -58.13
N ALA A 294 24.60 21.94 -57.70
CA ALA A 294 23.54 21.43 -58.57
C ALA A 294 22.77 22.55 -59.26
N GLY A 295 22.50 23.66 -58.55
CA GLY A 295 21.92 24.88 -59.13
C GLY A 295 22.82 25.48 -60.21
N GLN A 296 24.11 25.65 -59.93
CA GLN A 296 25.10 26.12 -60.91
C GLN A 296 25.22 25.16 -62.11
N LEU A 297 25.19 23.84 -61.88
CA LEU A 297 25.22 22.84 -62.95
C LEU A 297 24.01 22.97 -63.88
N ASN A 298 22.82 23.23 -63.33
CA ASN A 298 21.60 23.41 -64.10
C ASN A 298 21.60 24.71 -64.92
N GLU A 299 22.08 25.83 -64.38
CA GLU A 299 22.28 27.08 -65.15
C GLU A 299 23.31 26.89 -66.27
N ILE A 300 24.41 26.20 -65.95
CA ILE A 300 25.46 25.89 -66.90
C ILE A 300 24.92 24.98 -68.01
N HIS A 301 24.18 23.90 -67.70
CA HIS A 301 23.60 22.98 -68.69
C HIS A 301 22.49 23.60 -69.55
N SER A 302 21.77 24.60 -69.03
CA SER A 302 20.73 25.33 -69.76
C SER A 302 21.27 26.50 -70.61
N SER A 303 22.52 26.94 -70.37
CA SER A 303 23.16 28.01 -71.14
C SER A 303 23.42 27.66 -72.61
N GLY A 304 23.34 28.67 -73.50
CA GLY A 304 23.63 28.51 -74.93
C GLY A 304 25.07 28.04 -75.20
N PHE A 305 26.00 28.33 -74.28
CA PHE A 305 27.39 27.88 -74.35
C PHE A 305 27.52 26.37 -74.15
N TRP A 306 26.81 25.73 -73.21
CA TRP A 306 26.93 24.27 -73.00
C TRP A 306 26.35 23.46 -74.15
N LYS A 307 25.26 23.93 -74.76
CA LYS A 307 24.69 23.32 -75.97
C LYS A 307 25.69 23.33 -77.14
N ALA A 308 26.52 24.38 -77.25
CA ALA A 308 27.64 24.44 -78.19
C ALA A 308 28.88 23.65 -77.73
N ALA A 309 29.20 23.68 -76.44
CA ALA A 309 30.34 23.01 -75.84
C ALA A 309 30.20 21.48 -75.87
N THR A 310 28.99 20.93 -75.81
CA THR A 310 28.77 19.47 -75.96
C THR A 310 29.16 18.97 -77.36
N LYS A 311 28.90 19.78 -78.40
CA LYS A 311 29.37 19.51 -79.78
C LYS A 311 30.90 19.65 -79.88
N TYR A 312 31.48 20.66 -79.22
CA TYR A 312 32.93 20.86 -79.15
C TYR A 312 33.66 19.73 -78.38
N TYR A 313 33.11 19.26 -77.26
CA TYR A 313 33.72 18.23 -76.41
C TYR A 313 33.64 16.83 -77.03
N ARG A 314 32.60 16.52 -77.82
CA ARG A 314 32.61 15.33 -78.69
C ARG A 314 33.75 15.36 -79.71
N LEU A 315 34.11 16.54 -80.23
CA LEU A 315 35.22 16.71 -81.18
C LEU A 315 36.60 16.63 -80.50
N ARG A 316 36.72 17.24 -79.32
CA ARG A 316 37.94 17.23 -78.49
C ARG A 316 38.28 15.83 -77.98
N ASP A 317 37.30 15.08 -77.49
CA ASP A 317 37.52 13.82 -76.77
C ASP A 317 37.67 12.59 -77.69
N HIS A 318 37.53 12.77 -79.02
CA HIS A 318 37.81 11.74 -80.03
C HIS A 318 39.09 12.01 -80.85
N THR A 319 39.89 13.02 -80.47
CA THR A 319 41.17 13.34 -81.13
C THR A 319 42.35 13.10 -80.16
N PRO A 320 43.26 12.14 -80.42
CA PRO A 320 44.36 11.82 -79.50
C PRO A 320 45.39 12.95 -79.36
N GLY A 321 45.86 13.20 -78.12
CA GLY A 321 47.00 14.08 -77.83
C GLY A 321 46.67 15.45 -77.23
N LEU A 322 45.49 16.04 -77.51
CA LEU A 322 45.14 17.38 -76.99
C LEU A 322 44.80 17.42 -75.48
N LYS A 323 44.52 16.28 -74.86
CA LYS A 323 44.11 16.18 -73.45
C LYS A 323 45.25 16.46 -72.45
N TYR A 324 46.51 16.27 -72.85
CA TYR A 324 47.66 16.33 -71.93
C TYR A 324 48.30 17.72 -71.84
N VAL A 325 48.19 18.54 -72.87
CA VAL A 325 48.77 19.90 -72.90
C VAL A 325 48.00 20.89 -72.01
N TYR A 326 46.70 20.65 -71.80
CA TYR A 326 45.84 21.57 -71.04
C TYR A 326 45.84 21.30 -69.53
N LYS A 327 46.29 20.12 -69.09
CA LYS A 327 46.30 19.72 -67.68
C LYS A 327 47.52 20.27 -66.92
N THR A 328 48.63 20.51 -67.63
CA THR A 328 49.90 21.04 -67.08
C THR A 328 49.89 22.56 -66.90
N LEU A 329 49.23 23.30 -67.80
CA LEU A 329 49.13 24.77 -67.70
C LEU A 329 48.17 25.27 -66.60
N ARG A 330 47.23 24.43 -66.13
CA ARG A 330 46.21 24.82 -65.16
C ARG A 330 46.64 24.67 -63.70
N LEU A 331 47.55 23.73 -63.41
CA LEU A 331 48.05 23.46 -62.04
C LEU A 331 49.17 24.43 -61.62
N TRP A 332 49.89 25.01 -62.57
CA TRP A 332 51.01 25.91 -62.26
C TRP A 332 50.57 27.34 -61.96
N LYS A 333 49.43 27.77 -62.52
CA LYS A 333 48.96 29.16 -62.44
C LYS A 333 48.13 29.49 -61.19
N ARG A 334 47.70 28.49 -60.40
CA ARG A 334 46.69 28.74 -59.36
C ARG A 334 47.21 29.00 -57.94
N GLU A 335 48.16 28.25 -57.36
CA GLU A 335 48.22 28.27 -55.89
C GLU A 335 49.58 28.40 -55.17
N GLY A 336 50.75 28.16 -55.78
CA GLY A 336 52.05 28.53 -55.18
C GLY A 336 52.42 27.86 -53.84
N LEU A 337 53.67 27.43 -53.68
CA LEU A 337 54.12 26.52 -52.63
C LEU A 337 54.11 27.08 -51.17
N ARG A 338 53.75 28.35 -50.95
CA ARG A 338 54.00 29.06 -49.66
C ARG A 338 52.83 29.14 -48.68
N VAL A 339 51.59 28.84 -49.08
CA VAL A 339 50.40 29.01 -48.20
C VAL A 339 50.11 27.74 -47.37
N THR A 340 50.59 26.58 -47.80
CA THR A 340 50.30 25.28 -47.17
C THR A 340 50.98 25.07 -45.80
N ILE A 341 52.01 25.85 -45.45
CA ILE A 341 52.81 25.62 -44.23
C ILE A 341 52.35 26.48 -43.03
N LYS A 342 51.35 27.36 -43.19
CA LYS A 342 50.95 28.32 -42.15
C LYS A 342 49.68 27.95 -41.35
N ARG A 343 49.41 26.66 -41.17
CA ARG A 343 48.34 26.15 -40.28
C ARG A 343 48.82 25.05 -39.33
N GLY A 344 50.07 25.15 -38.89
CA GLY A 344 50.58 24.44 -37.72
C GLY A 344 50.89 25.45 -36.62
N SER A 345 50.34 25.22 -35.43
CA SER A 345 50.66 25.87 -34.14
C SER A 345 50.00 27.23 -33.82
N SER A 346 49.05 27.23 -32.89
CA SER A 346 49.32 27.60 -31.49
C SER A 346 48.06 27.41 -30.62
N LYS A 347 48.26 26.86 -29.43
CA LYS A 347 47.29 26.61 -28.37
C LYS A 347 47.82 27.33 -27.13
N ILE A 348 46.91 27.68 -26.19
CA ILE A 348 47.14 28.07 -24.78
C ILE A 348 47.36 29.60 -24.59
N LYS A 349 46.71 30.37 -23.70
CA LYS A 349 46.25 30.16 -22.30
C LYS A 349 45.29 31.30 -21.86
N LYS A 350 44.29 30.98 -21.01
CA LYS A 350 43.84 31.68 -19.76
C LYS A 350 42.43 31.15 -19.41
N ALA A 351 42.20 30.23 -18.47
CA ALA A 351 42.45 30.20 -17.02
C ALA A 351 41.36 30.90 -16.18
N PHE A 352 40.63 30.06 -15.41
CA PHE A 352 39.82 30.29 -14.21
C PHE A 352 38.45 30.99 -14.28
N GLN A 353 37.39 30.20 -14.07
CA GLN A 353 36.25 30.57 -13.22
C GLN A 353 35.83 29.37 -12.35
N GLN A 354 35.59 29.66 -11.07
CA GLN A 354 35.09 28.76 -10.02
C GLN A 354 33.62 28.37 -10.27
N PRO A 355 33.12 27.24 -9.73
CA PRO A 355 31.74 26.83 -9.91
C PRO A 355 30.84 27.65 -8.98
N ALA A 356 30.06 28.56 -9.58
CA ALA A 356 28.92 29.17 -8.91
C ALA A 356 27.71 28.22 -8.99
N SER A 357 27.37 27.62 -7.84
CA SER A 357 26.03 27.17 -7.41
C SER A 357 25.13 26.46 -8.43
N LEU A 358 24.86 25.17 -8.21
CA LEU A 358 23.86 24.35 -8.91
C LEU A 358 22.50 25.06 -9.15
N ASN A 359 22.04 25.90 -8.22
CA ASN A 359 20.80 26.68 -8.35
C ASN A 359 20.77 27.62 -9.57
N LYS A 360 21.92 28.20 -9.95
CA LYS A 360 21.98 29.12 -11.09
C LYS A 360 21.81 28.39 -12.42
N SER A 361 22.24 27.13 -12.50
CA SER A 361 22.07 26.31 -13.71
C SER A 361 20.63 25.88 -13.93
N HIS A 362 19.87 25.57 -12.87
CA HIS A 362 18.47 25.18 -12.99
C HIS A 362 17.60 26.35 -13.46
N LEU A 363 17.84 27.54 -12.90
CA LEU A 363 17.15 28.76 -13.32
C LEU A 363 17.38 29.06 -14.80
N THR A 364 18.63 29.04 -15.27
CA THR A 364 18.93 29.29 -16.69
C THR A 364 18.23 28.28 -17.61
N LYS A 365 18.21 26.99 -17.25
CA LYS A 365 17.50 25.98 -18.06
C LYS A 365 15.98 26.20 -18.04
N MET A 366 15.40 26.53 -16.90
CA MET A 366 13.97 26.85 -16.81
C MET A 366 13.64 28.08 -17.67
N GLU A 367 14.43 29.16 -17.60
CA GLU A 367 14.28 30.34 -18.46
C GLU A 367 14.29 29.97 -19.96
N GLU A 368 15.24 29.15 -20.40
CA GLU A 368 15.31 28.64 -21.79
C GLU A 368 14.04 27.87 -22.17
N MET A 369 13.55 26.99 -21.29
CA MET A 369 12.33 26.21 -21.53
C MET A 369 11.09 27.09 -21.60
N LEU A 370 10.93 28.05 -20.69
CA LEU A 370 9.82 29.01 -20.71
C LEU A 370 9.87 29.88 -21.96
N HIS A 371 11.06 30.28 -22.40
CA HIS A 371 11.24 31.01 -23.66
C HIS A 371 10.78 30.19 -24.87
N ILE A 372 11.16 28.91 -24.94
CA ILE A 372 10.69 27.99 -26.00
C ILE A 372 9.16 27.89 -25.98
N ILE A 373 8.56 27.71 -24.80
CA ILE A 373 7.10 27.62 -24.65
C ILE A 373 6.43 28.90 -25.14
N LYS A 374 6.94 30.07 -24.76
CA LYS A 374 6.42 31.36 -25.19
C LYS A 374 6.47 31.52 -26.72
N VAL A 375 7.60 31.20 -27.34
CA VAL A 375 7.77 31.29 -28.80
C VAL A 375 6.83 30.33 -29.52
N ARG A 376 6.70 29.08 -29.04
CA ARG A 376 5.75 28.11 -29.61
C ARG A 376 4.30 28.59 -29.49
N TYR A 377 3.94 29.23 -28.38
CA TYR A 377 2.62 29.82 -28.20
C TYR A 377 2.38 31.00 -29.16
N GLU A 378 3.33 31.93 -29.28
CA GLU A 378 3.26 33.08 -30.22
C GLU A 378 3.15 32.63 -31.68
N ASN A 379 3.73 31.47 -32.02
CA ASN A 379 3.62 30.84 -33.34
C ASN A 379 2.32 30.02 -33.54
N ASN A 380 1.38 30.02 -32.57
CA ASN A 380 0.14 29.22 -32.57
C ASN A 380 0.37 27.70 -32.62
N GLU A 381 1.49 27.22 -32.08
CA GLU A 381 1.76 25.78 -31.94
C GLU A 381 1.19 25.21 -30.63
N LEU A 382 0.87 26.09 -29.67
CA LEU A 382 0.32 25.73 -28.36
C LEU A 382 -0.99 26.44 -28.08
N GLU A 383 -1.91 25.74 -27.41
CA GLU A 383 -3.21 26.25 -26.95
C GLU A 383 -3.12 26.88 -25.55
N GLY A 384 -2.11 26.51 -24.76
CA GLY A 384 -1.93 26.98 -23.39
C GLY A 384 -0.77 26.30 -22.66
N ILE A 385 -0.72 26.51 -21.36
CA ILE A 385 0.25 25.89 -20.46
C ILE A 385 -0.43 25.24 -19.25
N ALA A 386 0.11 24.12 -18.79
CA ALA A 386 -0.30 23.45 -17.56
C ALA A 386 0.91 23.15 -16.67
N ILE A 387 0.77 23.36 -15.36
CA ILE A 387 1.72 22.91 -14.35
C ILE A 387 1.16 21.65 -13.70
N LEU A 388 2.00 20.62 -13.57
CA LEU A 388 1.58 19.31 -13.08
C LEU A 388 2.68 18.70 -12.19
N PRO A 389 2.57 18.84 -10.86
CA PRO A 389 3.39 18.09 -9.92
C PRO A 389 3.19 16.58 -10.03
N SER A 390 4.27 15.83 -9.81
CA SER A 390 4.30 14.38 -9.85
C SER A 390 5.25 13.83 -8.80
N ALA A 391 4.86 12.72 -8.14
CA ALA A 391 5.72 11.99 -7.22
C ALA A 391 6.88 11.25 -7.91
N PHE A 392 6.84 11.11 -9.24
CA PHE A 392 7.82 10.36 -10.05
C PHE A 392 8.25 11.14 -11.30
N GLU A 393 9.42 10.83 -11.85
CA GLU A 393 9.85 11.26 -13.19
C GLU A 393 8.88 10.76 -14.27
N PHE A 394 8.82 11.47 -15.39
CA PHE A 394 7.94 11.11 -16.50
C PHE A 394 8.41 9.81 -17.18
N GLU A 395 7.50 8.84 -17.29
CA GLU A 395 7.71 7.59 -18.00
C GLU A 395 6.53 7.27 -18.92
N GLU A 396 6.73 7.35 -20.24
CA GLU A 396 5.65 7.24 -21.25
C GLU A 396 4.84 5.94 -21.14
N LEU A 397 5.49 4.86 -20.71
CA LEU A 397 4.91 3.51 -20.62
C LEU A 397 4.19 3.25 -19.29
N TYR A 398 4.27 4.18 -18.32
CA TYR A 398 3.63 4.00 -17.02
C TYR A 398 2.18 4.42 -17.10
N ASN A 399 1.29 3.50 -16.72
CA ASN A 399 -0.15 3.76 -16.69
C ASN A 399 -0.54 4.44 -15.36
N GLN A 400 -0.03 5.65 -15.13
CA GLN A 400 -0.34 6.47 -13.95
C GLN A 400 -1.17 7.68 -14.36
N ARG A 401 -2.11 8.12 -13.51
CA ARG A 401 -3.04 9.20 -13.84
C ARG A 401 -2.32 10.50 -14.22
N THR A 402 -1.33 10.93 -13.43
CA THR A 402 -0.54 12.16 -13.68
C THR A 402 0.18 12.11 -15.03
N ILE A 403 0.76 10.96 -15.39
CA ILE A 403 1.46 10.78 -16.68
C ILE A 403 0.45 10.80 -17.84
N ASN A 404 -0.69 10.13 -17.70
CA ASN A 404 -1.74 10.15 -18.72
C ASN A 404 -2.38 11.53 -18.88
N LEU A 405 -2.50 12.32 -17.80
CA LEU A 405 -2.95 13.70 -17.85
C LEU A 405 -1.96 14.57 -18.65
N ALA A 406 -0.65 14.42 -18.40
CA ALA A 406 0.38 15.12 -19.18
C ALA A 406 0.31 14.78 -20.68
N LYS A 407 0.15 13.49 -21.01
CA LYS A 407 -0.02 13.02 -22.40
C LYS A 407 -1.30 13.57 -23.04
N TYR A 408 -2.41 13.59 -22.30
CA TYR A 408 -3.67 14.16 -22.76
C TYR A 408 -3.53 15.66 -23.05
N LEU A 409 -2.95 16.44 -22.13
CA LEU A 409 -2.72 17.87 -22.30
C LEU A 409 -1.79 18.17 -23.48
N SER A 410 -0.71 17.39 -23.62
CA SER A 410 0.19 17.44 -24.78
C SER A 410 -0.56 17.24 -26.12
N LYS A 411 -1.47 16.25 -26.18
CA LYS A 411 -2.34 15.98 -27.34
C LYS A 411 -3.30 17.13 -27.64
N GLN A 412 -3.70 17.89 -26.62
CA GLN A 412 -4.47 19.14 -26.76
C GLN A 412 -3.58 20.37 -27.04
N ASN A 413 -2.31 20.17 -27.39
CA ASN A 413 -1.30 21.20 -27.65
C ASN A 413 -1.04 22.14 -26.45
N TYR A 414 -1.17 21.66 -25.21
CA TYR A 414 -0.66 22.40 -24.05
C TYR A 414 0.83 22.10 -23.86
N ALA A 415 1.61 23.12 -23.49
CA ALA A 415 2.88 22.88 -22.83
C ALA A 415 2.64 22.42 -21.39
N VAL A 416 3.25 21.32 -20.97
CA VAL A 416 3.12 20.78 -19.62
C VAL A 416 4.45 20.96 -18.90
N LEU A 417 4.48 21.79 -17.87
CA LEU A 417 5.57 21.82 -16.89
C LEU A 417 5.33 20.69 -15.89
N PHE A 418 5.99 19.56 -16.12
CA PHE A 418 5.89 18.36 -15.31
C PHE A 418 6.91 18.46 -14.16
N VAL A 419 6.44 18.75 -12.95
CA VAL A 419 7.31 19.04 -11.80
C VAL A 419 7.52 17.76 -11.00
N ALA A 420 8.66 17.10 -11.21
CA ALA A 420 9.00 15.86 -10.53
C ALA A 420 9.51 16.12 -9.10
N TRP A 421 8.99 15.36 -8.14
CA TRP A 421 9.33 15.44 -6.72
C TRP A 421 10.83 15.21 -6.46
N GLN A 422 11.36 15.89 -5.44
CA GLN A 422 12.70 15.66 -4.91
C GLN A 422 12.62 15.60 -3.38
N TRP A 423 13.21 14.56 -2.79
CA TRP A 423 13.31 14.40 -1.34
C TRP A 423 14.28 15.39 -0.70
N ASN A 424 15.29 15.83 -1.43
CA ASN A 424 16.23 16.87 -0.99
C ASN A 424 16.78 17.66 -2.19
N HIS A 425 17.40 18.81 -1.94
CA HIS A 425 17.91 19.70 -2.99
C HIS A 425 19.02 19.08 -3.85
N ASP A 426 19.73 18.09 -3.32
CA ASP A 426 20.89 17.47 -3.97
C ASP A 426 20.51 16.25 -4.84
N GLU A 427 19.24 15.81 -4.79
CA GLU A 427 18.74 14.70 -5.60
C GLU A 427 18.77 15.05 -7.08
N VAL A 428 19.55 14.29 -7.86
CA VAL A 428 19.68 14.50 -9.30
C VAL A 428 18.67 13.65 -10.05
N LEU A 429 17.67 14.31 -10.64
CA LEU A 429 16.73 13.68 -11.57
C LEU A 429 17.36 13.56 -12.97
N LEU A 430 17.24 12.39 -13.59
CA LEU A 430 17.92 12.05 -14.84
C LEU A 430 17.29 12.73 -16.06
N LYS A 431 15.97 12.96 -16.01
CA LYS A 431 15.19 13.50 -17.12
C LYS A 431 14.80 14.97 -16.93
N ALA A 432 15.22 15.59 -15.83
CA ALA A 432 14.87 16.96 -15.51
C ALA A 432 15.56 18.00 -16.42
N ASN A 433 14.86 19.13 -16.61
CA ASN A 433 15.26 20.29 -17.41
C ASN A 433 15.36 20.03 -18.91
N GLN A 434 14.47 19.20 -19.47
CA GLN A 434 14.37 18.92 -20.90
C GLN A 434 12.93 18.55 -21.30
N GLU A 435 12.67 18.53 -22.60
CA GLU A 435 11.42 18.04 -23.18
C GLU A 435 11.45 16.49 -23.24
N VAL A 436 10.72 15.83 -22.34
CA VAL A 436 10.73 14.36 -22.14
C VAL A 436 9.70 13.64 -22.99
N TYR A 437 8.67 14.37 -23.43
CA TYR A 437 7.65 13.96 -24.38
C TYR A 437 7.22 15.21 -25.14
N ARG A 438 6.57 15.08 -26.30
CA ARG A 438 6.15 16.25 -27.09
C ARG A 438 5.37 17.23 -26.20
N ASN A 439 5.82 18.48 -26.11
CA ASN A 439 5.26 19.53 -25.27
C ASN A 439 5.25 19.25 -23.75
N VAL A 440 5.90 18.18 -23.26
CA VAL A 440 6.03 17.87 -21.84
C VAL A 440 7.47 18.13 -21.41
N PHE A 441 7.61 19.07 -20.50
CA PHE A 441 8.85 19.65 -20.04
C PHE A 441 9.05 19.28 -18.57
N GLU A 442 9.99 18.38 -18.29
CA GLU A 442 10.23 17.96 -16.91
C GLU A 442 11.12 18.96 -16.18
N LEU A 443 10.72 19.34 -14.96
CA LEU A 443 11.49 20.20 -14.07
C LEU A 443 11.64 19.54 -12.69
N PRO A 444 12.80 19.70 -12.03
CA PRO A 444 12.96 19.24 -10.66
C PRO A 444 12.22 20.20 -9.71
N LEU A 445 11.60 19.67 -8.64
CA LEU A 445 10.84 20.44 -7.65
C LEU A 445 11.54 21.73 -7.23
N TYR A 446 12.78 21.65 -6.73
CA TYR A 446 13.47 22.83 -6.21
C TYR A 446 13.90 23.80 -7.31
N GLY A 447 14.13 23.31 -8.53
CA GLY A 447 14.36 24.15 -9.70
C GLY A 447 13.12 24.96 -10.08
N PHE A 448 11.94 24.31 -10.06
CA PHE A 448 10.66 24.96 -10.30
C PHE A 448 10.35 26.03 -9.24
N LEU A 449 10.55 25.71 -7.96
CA LEU A 449 10.29 26.64 -6.85
C LEU A 449 11.20 27.86 -6.90
N ALA A 450 12.49 27.67 -7.19
CA ALA A 450 13.43 28.78 -7.33
C ALA A 450 13.08 29.70 -8.50
N GLY A 451 12.46 29.15 -9.55
CA GLY A 451 12.09 29.87 -10.78
C GLY A 451 10.63 30.32 -10.86
N LEU A 452 9.88 30.32 -9.75
CA LEU A 452 8.45 30.67 -9.74
C LEU A 452 8.17 32.04 -10.38
N ASP A 453 8.98 33.05 -10.07
CA ASP A 453 8.81 34.41 -10.62
C ASP A 453 9.01 34.46 -12.14
N LEU A 454 9.77 33.51 -12.72
CA LEU A 454 9.98 33.44 -14.16
C LEU A 454 8.69 33.11 -14.94
N LEU A 455 7.67 32.56 -14.27
CA LEU A 455 6.35 32.32 -14.86
C LEU A 455 5.68 33.61 -15.34
N GLU A 456 6.05 34.78 -14.79
CA GLU A 456 5.58 36.09 -15.28
C GLU A 456 5.93 36.32 -16.76
N SER A 457 7.02 35.73 -17.26
CA SER A 457 7.42 35.81 -18.67
C SER A 457 6.38 35.23 -19.64
N LEU A 458 5.49 34.37 -19.12
CA LEU A 458 4.39 33.73 -19.82
C LEU A 458 3.05 34.47 -19.67
N SER A 459 3.08 35.74 -19.25
CA SER A 459 1.89 36.60 -19.11
C SER A 459 1.01 36.65 -20.36
N SER A 460 1.60 36.51 -21.55
CA SER A 460 0.88 36.51 -22.84
C SER A 460 0.04 35.25 -23.11
N ILE A 461 0.28 34.14 -22.39
CA ILE A 461 -0.48 32.90 -22.58
C ILE A 461 -1.86 33.04 -21.94
N SER A 462 -2.91 32.89 -22.74
CA SER A 462 -4.29 33.09 -22.25
C SER A 462 -4.83 31.93 -21.41
N ARG A 463 -4.45 30.69 -21.71
CA ARG A 463 -4.93 29.49 -21.01
C ARG A 463 -3.82 28.91 -20.14
N LYS A 464 -3.95 29.10 -18.82
CA LYS A 464 -2.98 28.62 -17.84
C LYS A 464 -3.66 27.77 -16.79
N LEU A 465 -3.16 26.55 -16.58
CA LEU A 465 -3.75 25.55 -15.68
C LEU A 465 -2.71 25.08 -14.66
N ALA A 466 -3.13 24.82 -13.44
CA ALA A 466 -2.30 24.17 -12.43
C ALA A 466 -3.06 22.96 -11.87
N PHE A 467 -2.64 21.76 -12.25
CA PHE A 467 -3.20 20.50 -11.75
C PHE A 467 -2.34 20.02 -10.59
N LEU A 468 -2.82 20.23 -9.38
CA LEU A 468 -2.13 19.84 -8.16
C LEU A 468 -2.64 18.47 -7.73
N THR A 469 -1.72 17.56 -7.48
CA THR A 469 -2.03 16.15 -7.17
C THR A 469 -1.48 15.72 -5.80
N MET A 470 -0.58 16.53 -5.22
CA MET A 470 0.09 16.25 -3.95
C MET A 470 -0.10 17.45 -3.00
N PRO A 471 -0.88 17.31 -1.91
CA PRO A 471 -1.13 18.40 -0.97
C PRO A 471 0.06 18.59 -0.01
N ASN A 472 1.20 19.01 -0.54
CA ASN A 472 2.38 19.37 0.25
C ASN A 472 2.46 20.88 0.46
N GLU A 473 2.97 21.29 1.62
CA GLU A 473 3.15 22.69 2.01
C GLU A 473 3.92 23.50 0.96
N THR A 474 4.94 22.90 0.35
CA THR A 474 5.78 23.57 -0.64
C THR A 474 4.99 23.94 -1.89
N PHE A 475 4.11 23.06 -2.37
CA PHE A 475 3.21 23.36 -3.48
C PHE A 475 2.09 24.33 -3.07
N TYR A 476 1.59 24.23 -1.84
CA TYR A 476 0.59 25.18 -1.31
C TYR A 476 1.10 26.62 -1.38
N ARG A 477 2.37 26.82 -1.03
CA ARG A 477 3.02 28.14 -1.07
C ARG A 477 3.12 28.73 -2.48
N THR A 478 2.96 27.94 -3.53
CA THR A 478 2.95 28.42 -4.93
C THR A 478 1.59 29.01 -5.35
N LEU A 479 0.50 28.68 -4.64
CA LEU A 479 -0.85 29.08 -5.04
C LEU A 479 -1.02 30.59 -5.24
N PRO A 480 -0.51 31.49 -4.37
CA PRO A 480 -0.66 32.93 -4.58
C PRO A 480 0.00 33.42 -5.87
N THR A 481 1.21 32.94 -6.18
CA THR A 481 1.93 33.28 -7.42
C THR A 481 1.21 32.74 -8.64
N LEU A 482 0.70 31.51 -8.58
CA LEU A 482 -0.09 30.92 -9.66
C LEU A 482 -1.39 31.70 -9.90
N ARG A 483 -2.09 32.13 -8.84
CA ARG A 483 -3.30 32.97 -8.95
C ARG A 483 -2.99 34.33 -9.56
N ALA A 484 -1.96 35.01 -9.08
CA ALA A 484 -1.51 36.29 -9.66
C ALA A 484 -1.09 36.15 -11.13
N GLY A 485 -0.64 34.96 -11.54
CA GLY A 485 -0.34 34.62 -12.93
C GLY A 485 -1.56 34.24 -13.79
N ASN A 486 -2.79 34.30 -13.25
CA ASN A 486 -4.05 33.88 -13.87
C ASN A 486 -4.14 32.39 -14.22
N TYR A 487 -3.56 31.52 -13.39
CA TYR A 487 -3.72 30.07 -13.51
C TYR A 487 -5.04 29.62 -12.89
N SER A 488 -5.82 28.81 -13.62
CA SER A 488 -6.92 28.05 -13.02
C SER A 488 -6.36 26.84 -12.25
N ILE A 489 -6.64 26.78 -10.95
CA ILE A 489 -6.10 25.78 -10.03
C ILE A 489 -7.10 24.64 -9.87
N VAL A 490 -6.64 23.43 -10.19
CA VAL A 490 -7.38 22.18 -10.02
C VAL A 490 -6.65 21.33 -8.98
N TYR A 491 -7.33 20.91 -7.92
CA TYR A 491 -6.82 19.89 -7.01
C TYR A 491 -7.45 18.54 -7.34
N ASP A 492 -6.64 17.59 -7.82
CA ASP A 492 -7.03 16.24 -8.22
C ASP A 492 -6.58 15.26 -7.13
N ILE A 493 -7.52 14.86 -6.27
CA ILE A 493 -7.29 14.01 -5.10
C ILE A 493 -7.20 12.56 -5.56
N LEU A 494 -5.97 12.05 -5.59
CA LEU A 494 -5.65 10.73 -6.14
C LEU A 494 -5.73 9.61 -5.11
N ASP A 495 -5.38 9.93 -3.87
CA ASP A 495 -5.12 8.95 -2.83
C ASP A 495 -5.65 9.44 -1.48
N GLU A 496 -5.84 8.52 -0.55
CA GLU A 496 -6.21 8.82 0.83
C GLU A 496 -4.96 9.21 1.63
N TRP A 497 -4.46 10.42 1.36
CA TRP A 497 -3.16 10.91 1.80
C TRP A 497 -2.94 10.86 3.32
N GLU A 498 -3.98 11.09 4.12
CA GLU A 498 -3.90 11.02 5.59
C GLU A 498 -3.52 9.61 6.06
N HIS A 499 -4.06 8.58 5.42
CA HIS A 499 -3.74 7.20 5.76
C HIS A 499 -2.40 6.76 5.18
N PHE A 500 -2.02 7.24 3.99
CA PHE A 500 -0.66 7.06 3.48
C PHE A 500 0.38 7.66 4.42
N HIS A 501 0.09 8.80 5.06
CA HIS A 501 0.93 9.39 6.09
C HIS A 501 1.03 8.51 7.35
N LYS A 502 -0.11 8.01 7.86
CA LYS A 502 -0.15 7.13 9.04
C LYS A 502 0.70 5.85 8.87
N VAL A 503 0.84 5.34 7.65
CA VAL A 503 1.68 4.18 7.33
C VAL A 503 3.08 4.55 6.84
N GLY A 504 3.48 5.83 6.93
CA GLY A 504 4.83 6.31 6.63
C GLY A 504 5.15 6.49 5.14
N GLN A 505 4.16 6.38 4.25
CA GLN A 505 4.36 6.48 2.79
C GLN A 505 4.18 7.90 2.24
N ALA A 506 3.49 8.78 2.97
CA ALA A 506 3.38 10.21 2.64
C ALA A 506 3.85 11.09 3.82
N PRO A 507 5.14 11.05 4.20
CA PRO A 507 5.65 11.80 5.37
C PRO A 507 5.56 13.32 5.20
N TRP A 508 5.39 13.80 3.97
CA TRP A 508 5.25 15.21 3.60
C TRP A 508 3.82 15.76 3.73
N TYR A 509 2.86 14.90 4.05
CA TYR A 509 1.44 15.25 4.17
C TYR A 509 1.15 16.00 5.46
N ASP A 510 0.29 17.01 5.37
CA ASP A 510 -0.33 17.67 6.50
C ASP A 510 -1.82 17.91 6.20
N LYS A 511 -2.67 17.56 7.16
CA LYS A 511 -4.13 17.65 7.00
C LYS A 511 -4.59 19.09 6.77
N ALA A 512 -4.09 20.05 7.55
CA ALA A 512 -4.50 21.45 7.41
C ALA A 512 -4.09 22.02 6.05
N ILE A 513 -2.94 21.58 5.52
CA ILE A 513 -2.51 21.92 4.16
C ILE A 513 -3.48 21.35 3.12
N GLU A 514 -3.83 20.07 3.18
CA GLU A 514 -4.80 19.49 2.23
C GLU A 514 -6.16 20.20 2.27
N GLU A 515 -6.70 20.46 3.46
CA GLU A 515 -7.94 21.22 3.61
C GLU A 515 -7.81 22.62 2.99
N ALA A 516 -6.65 23.27 3.14
CA ALA A 516 -6.37 24.54 2.51
C ALA A 516 -6.28 24.43 0.97
N PHE A 517 -5.71 23.36 0.40
CA PHE A 517 -5.76 23.11 -1.06
C PHE A 517 -7.20 23.03 -1.55
N ILE A 518 -8.06 22.28 -0.85
CA ILE A 518 -9.47 22.08 -1.22
C ILE A 518 -10.22 23.41 -1.25
N LEU A 519 -10.01 24.25 -0.23
CA LEU A 519 -10.66 25.55 -0.12
C LEU A 519 -10.12 26.58 -1.13
N ASN A 520 -8.83 26.49 -1.50
CA ASN A 520 -8.16 27.47 -2.35
C ASN A 520 -8.00 27.02 -3.82
N SER A 521 -8.65 25.93 -4.24
CA SER A 521 -8.67 25.50 -5.64
C SER A 521 -9.92 25.99 -6.35
N ASP A 522 -9.84 26.26 -7.66
CA ASP A 522 -11.01 26.62 -8.45
C ASP A 522 -11.90 25.39 -8.67
N LEU A 523 -11.30 24.24 -9.00
CA LEU A 523 -11.98 22.95 -9.12
C LEU A 523 -11.33 21.90 -8.20
N VAL A 524 -12.13 21.09 -7.53
CA VAL A 524 -11.66 19.92 -6.77
C VAL A 524 -12.31 18.66 -7.35
N VAL A 525 -11.47 17.71 -7.73
CA VAL A 525 -11.91 16.40 -8.23
C VAL A 525 -11.30 15.28 -7.40
N THR A 526 -12.02 14.17 -7.25
CA THR A 526 -11.55 12.98 -6.54
C THR A 526 -11.65 11.76 -7.45
N VAL A 527 -10.80 10.76 -7.24
CA VAL A 527 -10.90 9.50 -7.99
C VAL A 527 -12.00 8.56 -7.47
N SER A 528 -12.51 8.78 -6.26
CA SER A 528 -13.52 7.91 -5.65
C SER A 528 -14.56 8.68 -4.83
N GLU A 529 -15.73 8.05 -4.65
CA GLU A 529 -16.83 8.62 -3.87
C GLU A 529 -16.50 8.68 -2.36
N PRO A 530 -15.79 7.70 -1.74
CA PRO A 530 -15.35 7.83 -0.35
C PRO A 530 -14.45 9.04 -0.10
N LEU A 531 -13.52 9.36 -1.02
CA LEU A 531 -12.71 10.58 -0.93
C LEU A 531 -13.57 11.86 -1.01
N LYS A 532 -14.57 11.87 -1.89
CA LYS A 532 -15.52 12.98 -1.98
C LYS A 532 -16.35 13.13 -0.71
N GLN A 533 -16.83 12.02 -0.14
CA GLN A 533 -17.59 12.03 1.11
C GLN A 533 -16.75 12.55 2.28
N LYS A 534 -15.47 12.16 2.39
CA LYS A 534 -14.53 12.63 3.41
C LYS A 534 -14.47 14.16 3.48
N PHE A 535 -14.43 14.83 2.33
CA PHE A 535 -14.29 16.29 2.24
C PHE A 535 -15.61 17.04 1.98
N SER A 536 -16.75 16.34 1.99
CA SER A 536 -18.07 16.93 1.71
C SER A 536 -18.47 18.03 2.71
N SER A 537 -17.98 17.96 3.95
CA SER A 537 -18.19 19.00 4.96
C SER A 537 -17.42 20.29 4.68
N LEU A 538 -16.29 20.22 3.97
CA LEU A 538 -15.49 21.38 3.57
C LEU A 538 -16.03 22.01 2.29
N ARG A 539 -16.45 21.17 1.34
CA ARG A 539 -16.83 21.61 0.00
C ARG A 539 -17.83 20.66 -0.66
N ASN A 540 -18.93 21.22 -1.16
CA ASN A 540 -20.06 20.44 -1.70
C ASN A 540 -20.05 20.26 -3.23
N ASP A 541 -19.26 21.03 -3.97
CA ASP A 541 -19.14 20.96 -5.44
C ASP A 541 -18.05 20.01 -5.93
N ILE A 542 -17.39 19.26 -5.03
CA ILE A 542 -16.38 18.25 -5.37
C ILE A 542 -16.97 17.24 -6.37
N ARG A 543 -16.23 16.96 -7.46
CA ARG A 543 -16.63 16.01 -8.50
C ARG A 543 -15.82 14.72 -8.39
N CYS A 544 -16.51 13.58 -8.33
CA CYS A 544 -15.86 12.28 -8.41
C CYS A 544 -15.65 11.93 -9.90
N ILE A 545 -14.40 12.00 -10.37
CA ILE A 545 -13.99 11.60 -11.72
C ILE A 545 -12.88 10.58 -11.56
N GLY A 546 -13.27 9.30 -11.63
CA GLY A 546 -12.39 8.16 -11.44
C GLY A 546 -11.23 8.10 -12.42
N ASN A 547 -10.38 7.11 -12.21
CA ASN A 547 -9.34 6.71 -13.13
C ASN A 547 -9.93 6.21 -14.45
N GLY A 548 -9.03 5.94 -15.39
CA GLY A 548 -9.39 5.42 -16.69
C GLY A 548 -8.34 4.47 -17.23
N TYR A 549 -8.53 4.10 -18.50
CA TYR A 549 -7.62 3.23 -19.22
C TYR A 549 -7.36 3.74 -20.64
N ASP A 550 -6.33 3.18 -21.28
CA ASP A 550 -5.99 3.46 -22.67
C ASP A 550 -6.29 2.22 -23.54
N PRO A 551 -7.31 2.26 -24.42
CA PRO A 551 -7.65 1.13 -25.28
C PRO A 551 -6.56 0.82 -26.32
N SER A 552 -5.70 1.79 -26.67
CA SER A 552 -4.66 1.60 -27.70
C SER A 552 -3.54 0.65 -27.25
N LEU A 553 -3.37 0.49 -25.94
CA LEU A 553 -2.38 -0.40 -25.34
C LEU A 553 -2.86 -1.85 -25.22
N LEU A 554 -4.14 -2.11 -25.50
CA LEU A 554 -4.83 -3.35 -25.12
C LEU A 554 -5.57 -3.96 -26.31
N LYS A 555 -5.71 -5.30 -26.33
CA LYS A 555 -6.59 -6.02 -27.26
C LYS A 555 -7.95 -6.25 -26.58
N ALA A 556 -9.04 -5.85 -27.22
CA ALA A 556 -10.38 -5.95 -26.65
C ALA A 556 -10.89 -7.40 -26.55
N ASP A 557 -11.62 -7.70 -25.47
CA ASP A 557 -12.37 -8.94 -25.21
C ASP A 557 -11.61 -10.23 -25.55
N ILE A 558 -10.47 -10.42 -24.89
CA ILE A 558 -9.57 -11.57 -25.10
C ILE A 558 -9.72 -12.65 -24.04
N SER A 559 -10.48 -12.41 -22.97
CA SER A 559 -10.66 -13.34 -21.86
C SER A 559 -11.24 -14.69 -22.30
N LEU A 560 -10.90 -15.74 -21.56
CA LEU A 560 -11.35 -17.08 -21.85
C LEU A 560 -12.81 -17.25 -21.43
N LYS A 561 -13.71 -17.40 -22.42
CA LYS A 561 -15.16 -17.55 -22.21
C LYS A 561 -15.64 -18.99 -22.13
N THR A 562 -14.80 -19.93 -22.56
CA THR A 562 -15.13 -21.35 -22.66
C THR A 562 -14.30 -22.14 -21.68
N LYS A 563 -14.74 -23.36 -21.35
CA LYS A 563 -13.97 -24.29 -20.52
C LYS A 563 -12.53 -24.44 -21.03
N ALA A 564 -11.57 -24.28 -20.12
CA ALA A 564 -10.15 -24.50 -20.42
C ALA A 564 -9.85 -25.97 -20.75
N ALA A 565 -8.75 -26.20 -21.48
CA ALA A 565 -8.35 -27.54 -21.94
C ALA A 565 -8.01 -28.50 -20.77
N ASP A 566 -7.52 -27.98 -19.65
CA ASP A 566 -7.26 -28.74 -18.43
C ASP A 566 -8.50 -28.90 -17.54
N GLY A 567 -9.63 -28.31 -17.94
CA GLY A 567 -10.90 -28.34 -17.23
C GLY A 567 -10.96 -27.49 -15.96
N LYS A 568 -9.96 -26.65 -15.69
CA LYS A 568 -9.87 -25.81 -14.48
C LYS A 568 -10.40 -24.40 -14.69
N ILE A 569 -10.68 -23.71 -13.59
CA ILE A 569 -11.09 -22.29 -13.58
C ILE A 569 -9.85 -21.41 -13.32
N HIS A 570 -9.34 -20.80 -14.38
CA HIS A 570 -8.25 -19.82 -14.31
C HIS A 570 -8.73 -18.43 -13.85
N ILE A 571 -8.13 -17.93 -12.76
CA ILE A 571 -8.43 -16.65 -12.11
C ILE A 571 -7.14 -15.85 -12.05
N GLY A 572 -7.17 -14.57 -12.43
CA GLY A 572 -5.96 -13.76 -12.50
C GLY A 572 -5.98 -12.47 -11.70
N TYR A 573 -4.79 -12.03 -11.31
CA TYR A 573 -4.51 -10.73 -10.74
C TYR A 573 -3.21 -10.17 -11.33
N PHE A 574 -3.18 -8.86 -11.53
CA PHE A 574 -1.94 -8.13 -11.76
C PHE A 574 -1.84 -6.84 -10.94
N GLY A 575 -0.64 -6.53 -10.45
CA GLY A 575 -0.34 -5.28 -9.74
C GLY A 575 0.73 -5.42 -8.66
N HIS A 576 0.80 -4.46 -7.74
CA HIS A 576 1.63 -4.58 -6.54
C HIS A 576 1.13 -5.72 -5.64
N LEU A 577 2.09 -6.41 -5.01
CA LEU A 577 1.86 -7.65 -4.25
C LEU A 577 2.30 -7.57 -2.78
N THR A 578 2.46 -6.37 -2.24
CA THR A 578 2.78 -6.19 -0.81
C THR A 578 1.65 -6.74 0.06
N ASP A 579 2.02 -7.38 1.17
CA ASP A 579 1.12 -7.96 2.18
C ASP A 579 0.30 -6.91 2.94
N SER A 580 0.74 -5.65 2.95
CA SER A 580 -0.01 -4.52 3.51
C SER A 580 -1.28 -4.18 2.71
N TRP A 581 -1.42 -4.76 1.52
CA TRP A 581 -2.45 -4.40 0.55
C TRP A 581 -3.13 -5.62 -0.07
N PHE A 582 -2.32 -6.58 -0.54
CA PHE A 582 -2.76 -7.79 -1.21
C PHE A 582 -2.96 -8.92 -0.19
N ASP A 583 -4.17 -9.46 -0.12
CA ASP A 583 -4.55 -10.51 0.82
C ASP A 583 -4.05 -11.89 0.34
N TRP A 584 -2.77 -12.15 0.62
CA TRP A 584 -2.16 -13.45 0.36
C TRP A 584 -2.84 -14.59 1.11
N GLY A 585 -3.34 -14.34 2.34
CA GLY A 585 -4.03 -15.34 3.14
C GLY A 585 -5.27 -15.87 2.43
N LEU A 586 -6.10 -14.97 1.92
CA LEU A 586 -7.29 -15.31 1.14
C LEU A 586 -6.94 -16.11 -0.13
N VAL A 587 -5.94 -15.67 -0.90
CA VAL A 587 -5.55 -16.37 -2.15
C VAL A 587 -5.03 -17.77 -1.87
N LEU A 588 -4.17 -17.93 -0.86
CA LEU A 588 -3.61 -19.24 -0.49
C LEU A 588 -4.69 -20.18 0.06
N GLU A 589 -5.60 -19.68 0.90
CA GLU A 589 -6.73 -20.46 1.41
C GLU A 589 -7.66 -20.93 0.29
N LEU A 590 -7.99 -20.05 -0.66
CA LEU A 590 -8.80 -20.41 -1.83
C LEU A 590 -8.13 -21.49 -2.67
N ALA A 591 -6.81 -21.37 -2.88
CA ALA A 591 -6.03 -22.36 -3.61
C ALA A 591 -6.03 -23.73 -2.91
N ASP A 592 -5.90 -23.77 -1.59
CA ASP A 592 -5.90 -25.02 -0.82
C ASP A 592 -7.27 -25.72 -0.85
N ARG A 593 -8.36 -24.96 -0.74
CA ARG A 593 -9.72 -25.50 -0.69
C ARG A 593 -10.31 -25.84 -2.06
N ASN A 594 -9.75 -25.30 -3.14
CA ASN A 594 -10.31 -25.43 -4.49
C ASN A 594 -9.24 -25.83 -5.52
N SER A 595 -8.94 -27.13 -5.58
CA SER A 595 -7.96 -27.69 -6.53
C SER A 595 -8.35 -27.55 -8.01
N ASP A 596 -9.64 -27.27 -8.27
CA ASP A 596 -10.21 -27.00 -9.60
C ASP A 596 -10.01 -25.55 -10.06
N MET A 597 -9.52 -24.65 -9.19
CA MET A 597 -9.18 -23.26 -9.51
C MET A 597 -7.67 -23.08 -9.64
N VAL A 598 -7.23 -22.25 -10.59
CA VAL A 598 -5.82 -21.87 -10.78
C VAL A 598 -5.67 -20.36 -10.67
N PHE A 599 -4.80 -19.90 -9.77
CA PHE A 599 -4.55 -18.49 -9.51
C PHE A 599 -3.30 -18.01 -10.23
N HIS A 600 -3.46 -17.05 -11.14
CA HIS A 600 -2.40 -16.44 -11.92
C HIS A 600 -2.04 -15.07 -11.34
N ILE A 601 -0.85 -14.93 -10.76
CA ILE A 601 -0.43 -13.73 -10.05
C ILE A 601 0.74 -13.08 -10.78
N ILE A 602 0.53 -11.86 -11.27
CA ILE A 602 1.54 -11.05 -11.97
C ILE A 602 1.85 -9.81 -11.13
N GLY A 603 3.12 -9.52 -10.87
CA GLY A 603 3.47 -8.36 -10.06
C GLY A 603 4.81 -8.45 -9.36
N TYR A 604 5.04 -7.49 -8.46
CA TYR A 604 6.26 -7.40 -7.65
C TYR A 604 5.94 -6.89 -6.23
N GLY A 605 6.91 -7.03 -5.32
CA GLY A 605 6.82 -6.54 -3.94
C GLY A 605 6.14 -7.48 -2.96
N HIS A 606 6.04 -8.78 -3.27
CA HIS A 606 5.56 -9.78 -2.31
C HIS A 606 6.64 -10.09 -1.26
N PRO A 607 6.25 -10.42 -0.02
CA PRO A 607 7.20 -10.88 1.00
C PRO A 607 7.96 -12.15 0.59
N GLU A 608 9.20 -12.31 1.02
CA GLU A 608 10.06 -13.44 0.63
C GLU A 608 9.44 -14.81 0.95
N PHE A 609 8.71 -14.93 2.07
CA PHE A 609 8.09 -16.21 2.46
C PHE A 609 7.01 -16.68 1.47
N ILE A 610 6.42 -15.78 0.68
CA ILE A 610 5.38 -16.12 -0.30
C ILE A 610 5.94 -17.00 -1.41
N GLU A 611 7.21 -16.84 -1.80
CA GLU A 611 7.81 -17.74 -2.79
C GLU A 611 7.79 -19.21 -2.33
N HIS A 612 8.01 -19.44 -1.03
CA HIS A 612 7.97 -20.77 -0.44
C HIS A 612 6.54 -21.32 -0.37
N GLU A 613 5.57 -20.48 0.02
CA GLU A 613 4.16 -20.87 0.08
C GLU A 613 3.55 -21.19 -1.29
N VAL A 614 3.90 -20.42 -2.32
CA VAL A 614 3.46 -20.67 -3.70
C VAL A 614 4.05 -21.98 -4.23
N LYS A 615 5.33 -22.30 -3.93
CA LYS A 615 5.96 -23.57 -4.36
C LYS A 615 5.28 -24.82 -3.80
N LYS A 616 4.56 -24.72 -2.67
CA LYS A 616 3.78 -25.82 -2.09
C LYS A 616 2.49 -26.12 -2.85
N ARG A 617 2.01 -25.19 -3.68
CA ARG A 617 0.70 -25.25 -4.35
C ARG A 617 0.89 -25.34 -5.86
N THR A 618 0.30 -26.37 -6.45
CA THR A 618 0.37 -26.58 -7.92
C THR A 618 -0.60 -25.70 -8.70
N ASN A 619 -1.51 -25.02 -8.01
CA ASN A 619 -2.57 -24.21 -8.58
C ASN A 619 -2.43 -22.70 -8.26
N VAL A 620 -1.23 -22.26 -7.86
CA VAL A 620 -0.87 -20.84 -7.79
C VAL A 620 0.37 -20.62 -8.66
N ILE A 621 0.30 -19.71 -9.61
CA ILE A 621 1.37 -19.42 -10.56
C ILE A 621 1.79 -17.95 -10.41
N LEU A 622 3.00 -17.74 -9.92
CA LEU A 622 3.60 -16.42 -9.76
C LEU A 622 4.55 -16.12 -10.94
N TYR A 623 4.23 -15.09 -11.73
CA TYR A 623 4.97 -14.74 -12.96
C TYR A 623 6.06 -13.68 -12.77
N GLY A 624 6.04 -12.95 -11.65
CA GLY A 624 6.86 -11.77 -11.47
C GLY A 624 6.36 -10.56 -12.29
N LYS A 625 7.26 -9.60 -12.55
CA LYS A 625 6.92 -8.36 -13.26
C LYS A 625 6.77 -8.62 -14.76
N VAL A 626 5.61 -8.25 -15.30
CA VAL A 626 5.29 -8.31 -16.73
C VAL A 626 5.02 -6.88 -17.23
N ALA A 627 5.49 -6.55 -18.43
CA ALA A 627 5.25 -5.24 -19.02
C ALA A 627 3.75 -5.08 -19.39
N PRO A 628 3.15 -3.88 -19.23
CA PRO A 628 1.73 -3.67 -19.51
C PRO A 628 1.28 -4.12 -20.91
N ASN A 629 2.12 -3.86 -21.92
CA ASN A 629 1.87 -4.26 -23.31
C ASN A 629 1.94 -5.77 -23.56
N GLU A 630 2.33 -6.59 -22.57
CA GLU A 630 2.38 -8.06 -22.67
C GLU A 630 1.29 -8.76 -21.84
N LEU A 631 0.56 -8.03 -20.99
CA LEU A 631 -0.49 -8.59 -20.12
C LEU A 631 -1.53 -9.40 -20.90
N TYR A 632 -1.85 -8.96 -22.13
CA TYR A 632 -2.81 -9.64 -23.01
C TYR A 632 -2.45 -11.12 -23.27
N ARG A 633 -1.15 -11.49 -23.23
CA ARG A 633 -0.70 -12.88 -23.48
C ARG A 633 -1.11 -13.84 -22.37
N TYR A 634 -1.23 -13.31 -21.15
CA TYR A 634 -1.61 -14.05 -19.95
C TYR A 634 -3.11 -14.00 -19.75
N VAL A 635 -3.70 -12.81 -19.84
CA VAL A 635 -5.13 -12.55 -19.64
C VAL A 635 -6.01 -13.42 -20.55
N ARG A 636 -5.57 -13.74 -21.77
CA ARG A 636 -6.31 -14.62 -22.68
C ARG A 636 -6.54 -16.05 -22.16
N GLN A 637 -5.84 -16.44 -21.09
CA GLN A 637 -5.99 -17.74 -20.43
C GLN A 637 -6.93 -17.67 -19.22
N TRP A 638 -7.36 -16.47 -18.82
CA TRP A 638 -8.12 -16.27 -17.59
C TRP A 638 -9.61 -16.21 -17.90
N HIS A 639 -10.40 -16.84 -17.03
CA HIS A 639 -11.86 -16.75 -17.06
C HIS A 639 -12.34 -15.54 -16.26
N LEU A 640 -11.71 -15.29 -15.11
CA LEU A 640 -12.11 -14.27 -14.14
C LEU A 640 -10.90 -13.47 -13.67
N ALA A 641 -11.14 -12.24 -13.22
CA ALA A 641 -10.19 -11.44 -12.46
C ALA A 641 -10.57 -11.45 -10.96
N ILE A 642 -9.58 -11.29 -10.10
CA ILE A 642 -9.78 -11.09 -8.66
C ILE A 642 -9.01 -9.85 -8.20
N ILE A 643 -9.57 -9.05 -7.29
CA ILE A 643 -8.87 -8.01 -6.54
C ILE A 643 -9.04 -8.31 -5.03
N PRO A 644 -8.12 -9.08 -4.43
CA PRO A 644 -8.22 -9.52 -3.05
C PRO A 644 -7.52 -8.51 -2.12
N PHE A 645 -8.09 -7.33 -1.90
CA PHE A 645 -7.47 -6.33 -1.02
C PHE A 645 -7.94 -6.50 0.43
N LEU A 646 -7.02 -6.20 1.36
CA LEU A 646 -7.35 -6.08 2.78
C LEU A 646 -8.27 -4.88 3.00
N GLY A 647 -9.36 -5.06 3.74
CA GLY A 647 -10.29 -3.99 4.07
C GLY A 647 -9.66 -2.97 5.01
N SER A 648 -9.56 -1.73 4.55
CA SER A 648 -9.00 -0.60 5.29
C SER A 648 -9.52 0.72 4.72
N GLN A 649 -9.33 1.83 5.44
CA GLN A 649 -9.67 3.16 4.90
C GLN A 649 -8.86 3.49 3.63
N LEU A 650 -7.65 2.93 3.48
CA LEU A 650 -6.87 3.03 2.24
C LEU A 650 -7.56 2.32 1.08
N SER A 651 -7.88 1.03 1.24
CA SER A 651 -8.49 0.24 0.16
C SER A 651 -9.88 0.76 -0.21
N GLU A 652 -10.65 1.22 0.77
CA GLU A 652 -12.00 1.75 0.55
C GLU A 652 -12.00 2.97 -0.35
N ALA A 653 -10.95 3.80 -0.31
CA ALA A 653 -10.85 5.06 -1.04
C ALA A 653 -10.30 4.92 -2.47
N VAL A 654 -9.89 3.72 -2.90
CA VAL A 654 -9.13 3.53 -4.14
C VAL A 654 -10.01 3.22 -5.32
N ASP A 655 -9.71 3.83 -6.47
CA ASP A 655 -10.27 3.45 -7.77
C ASP A 655 -9.19 2.76 -8.63
N PRO A 656 -9.05 1.42 -8.59
CA PRO A 656 -7.89 0.73 -9.17
C PRO A 656 -7.90 0.77 -10.70
N ILE A 657 -6.83 1.28 -11.33
CA ILE A 657 -6.71 1.31 -12.80
C ILE A 657 -6.93 -0.07 -13.45
N LYS A 658 -6.46 -1.13 -12.79
CA LYS A 658 -6.58 -2.53 -13.24
C LYS A 658 -8.02 -3.00 -13.47
N ILE A 659 -9.02 -2.41 -12.78
CA ILE A 659 -10.42 -2.82 -12.96
C ILE A 659 -10.87 -2.52 -14.39
N TYR A 660 -10.54 -1.33 -14.90
CA TYR A 660 -10.88 -0.92 -16.26
C TYR A 660 -10.19 -1.80 -17.31
N GLU A 661 -8.94 -2.21 -17.04
CA GLU A 661 -8.21 -3.14 -17.90
C GLU A 661 -8.86 -4.53 -17.91
N TYR A 662 -9.27 -5.06 -16.75
CA TYR A 662 -10.01 -6.33 -16.66
C TYR A 662 -11.31 -6.27 -17.47
N LEU A 663 -12.09 -5.21 -17.28
CA LEU A 663 -13.36 -5.01 -17.99
C LEU A 663 -13.15 -4.89 -19.50
N TYR A 664 -12.11 -4.17 -19.94
CA TYR A 664 -11.77 -4.06 -21.36
C TYR A 664 -11.31 -5.39 -21.98
N PHE A 665 -10.62 -6.23 -21.20
CA PHE A 665 -10.31 -7.61 -21.60
C PHE A 665 -11.53 -8.56 -21.54
N GLY A 666 -12.67 -8.06 -21.06
CA GLY A 666 -13.91 -8.80 -20.90
C GLY A 666 -13.96 -9.65 -19.64
N LEU A 667 -13.02 -9.54 -18.71
CA LEU A 667 -12.98 -10.35 -17.49
C LEU A 667 -14.03 -9.86 -16.46
N PRO A 668 -14.97 -10.70 -16.02
CA PRO A 668 -15.69 -10.44 -14.78
C PRO A 668 -14.71 -10.42 -13.61
N ALA A 669 -14.88 -9.45 -12.71
CA ALA A 669 -13.96 -9.22 -11.61
C ALA A 669 -14.67 -9.36 -10.25
N ILE A 670 -14.10 -10.16 -9.35
CA ILE A 670 -14.56 -10.26 -7.97
C ILE A 670 -13.58 -9.48 -7.08
N VAL A 671 -14.10 -8.56 -6.28
CA VAL A 671 -13.27 -7.60 -5.53
C VAL A 671 -13.59 -7.61 -4.03
N THR A 672 -12.61 -7.33 -3.19
CA THR A 672 -12.75 -7.17 -1.72
C THR A 672 -12.07 -5.87 -1.28
N GLY A 673 -12.46 -5.34 -0.12
CA GLY A 673 -11.88 -4.12 0.45
C GLY A 673 -12.25 -2.81 -0.26
N ILE A 674 -12.95 -2.87 -1.41
CA ILE A 674 -13.34 -1.70 -2.22
C ILE A 674 -14.85 -1.77 -2.55
N PRO A 675 -15.74 -1.47 -1.59
CA PRO A 675 -17.19 -1.65 -1.79
C PRO A 675 -17.76 -0.77 -2.91
N HIS A 676 -17.24 0.45 -3.09
CA HIS A 676 -17.84 1.46 -3.97
C HIS A 676 -17.78 1.11 -5.48
N ILE A 677 -16.83 0.27 -5.91
CA ILE A 677 -16.75 -0.20 -7.31
C ILE A 677 -17.63 -1.41 -7.61
N GLY A 678 -18.33 -1.96 -6.60
CA GLY A 678 -19.22 -3.12 -6.76
C GLY A 678 -20.39 -2.89 -7.73
N ASN A 679 -20.68 -1.63 -8.08
CA ASN A 679 -21.72 -1.24 -9.03
C ASN A 679 -21.19 -1.13 -10.48
N TYR A 680 -19.90 -1.33 -10.73
CA TYR A 680 -19.36 -1.31 -12.09
C TYR A 680 -19.85 -2.53 -12.89
N PRO A 681 -20.07 -2.41 -14.21
CA PRO A 681 -20.47 -3.56 -15.03
C PRO A 681 -19.47 -4.71 -14.91
N LEU A 682 -19.97 -5.95 -14.78
CA LEU A 682 -19.17 -7.18 -14.59
C LEU A 682 -18.27 -7.21 -13.33
N VAL A 683 -18.49 -6.31 -12.36
CA VAL A 683 -17.79 -6.33 -11.07
C VAL A 683 -18.73 -6.87 -9.99
N THR A 684 -18.21 -7.69 -9.08
CA THR A 684 -18.94 -8.18 -7.91
C THR A 684 -18.12 -7.91 -6.66
N TYR A 685 -18.67 -7.14 -5.73
CA TYR A 685 -18.07 -6.95 -4.41
C TYR A 685 -18.36 -8.15 -3.50
N CYS A 686 -17.31 -8.70 -2.92
CA CYS A 686 -17.35 -9.75 -1.93
C CYS A 686 -17.24 -9.10 -0.53
N GLU A 687 -18.39 -8.97 0.13
CA GLU A 687 -18.47 -8.41 1.50
C GLU A 687 -17.87 -9.38 2.53
N ASP A 688 -18.26 -10.65 2.46
CA ASP A 688 -17.72 -11.73 3.28
C ASP A 688 -16.78 -12.62 2.48
N LYS A 689 -15.49 -12.57 2.83
CA LYS A 689 -14.42 -13.34 2.19
C LYS A 689 -14.68 -14.85 2.18
N ARG A 690 -15.46 -15.38 3.14
CA ARG A 690 -15.85 -16.80 3.18
C ARG A 690 -16.66 -17.24 1.95
N ASN A 691 -17.36 -16.30 1.31
CA ASN A 691 -18.17 -16.54 0.12
C ASN A 691 -17.38 -16.39 -1.19
N MET A 692 -16.11 -16.01 -1.13
CA MET A 692 -15.29 -15.72 -2.31
C MET A 692 -15.24 -16.92 -3.29
N ALA A 693 -15.10 -18.15 -2.79
CA ALA A 693 -15.08 -19.34 -3.64
C ALA A 693 -16.40 -19.56 -4.40
N GLU A 694 -17.54 -19.34 -3.74
CA GLU A 694 -18.87 -19.44 -4.35
C GLU A 694 -19.07 -18.36 -5.41
N LEU A 695 -18.66 -17.12 -5.11
CA LEU A 695 -18.73 -16.01 -6.06
C LEU A 695 -17.88 -16.28 -7.30
N LEU A 696 -16.66 -16.82 -7.14
CA LEU A 696 -15.82 -17.23 -8.26
C LEU A 696 -16.46 -18.33 -9.10
N ARG A 697 -17.04 -19.37 -8.47
CA ARG A 697 -17.75 -20.44 -9.21
C ARG A 697 -18.95 -19.89 -9.97
N SER A 698 -19.78 -19.09 -9.31
CA SER A 698 -20.96 -18.49 -9.93
C SER A 698 -20.58 -17.56 -11.08
N GLY A 699 -19.49 -16.78 -10.93
CA GLY A 699 -18.96 -15.93 -11.98
C GLY A 699 -18.48 -16.73 -13.19
N TYR A 700 -17.83 -17.87 -12.97
CA TYR A 700 -17.42 -18.80 -14.02
C TYR A 700 -18.62 -19.44 -14.73
N GLU A 701 -19.62 -19.90 -13.98
CA GLU A 701 -20.84 -20.51 -14.55
C GLU A 701 -21.62 -19.52 -15.42
N ARG A 702 -21.65 -18.25 -15.03
CA ARG A 702 -22.28 -17.18 -15.82
C ARG A 702 -21.58 -16.90 -17.15
N LEU A 703 -20.30 -17.27 -17.33
CA LEU A 703 -19.64 -17.16 -18.64
C LEU A 703 -20.32 -18.01 -19.73
N ALA A 704 -21.02 -19.08 -19.33
CA ALA A 704 -21.77 -19.95 -20.24
C ALA A 704 -23.21 -19.44 -20.52
N ALA A 705 -23.67 -18.39 -19.83
CA ALA A 705 -25.01 -17.83 -20.01
C ALA A 705 -25.08 -16.87 -21.22
N PRO A 706 -26.19 -16.83 -21.97
CA PRO A 706 -26.26 -16.11 -23.24
C PRO A 706 -26.48 -14.59 -23.10
N GLU A 707 -25.42 -13.80 -22.94
CA GLU A 707 -25.30 -12.33 -23.19
C GLU A 707 -26.05 -11.23 -22.37
N PRO A 708 -27.00 -11.43 -21.42
CA PRO A 708 -27.76 -10.29 -20.87
C PRO A 708 -26.95 -9.37 -19.94
N GLU A 709 -25.76 -9.77 -19.48
CA GLU A 709 -24.94 -9.01 -18.51
C GLU A 709 -24.01 -7.96 -19.14
N ARG A 710 -23.92 -7.88 -20.47
CA ARG A 710 -23.13 -6.82 -21.16
C ARG A 710 -23.84 -5.48 -21.25
N ASN A 711 -25.07 -5.37 -20.72
CA ASN A 711 -25.87 -4.15 -20.74
C ASN A 711 -25.14 -3.00 -20.04
N GLY A 712 -24.59 -2.08 -20.84
CA GLY A 712 -23.93 -0.87 -20.36
C GLY A 712 -22.41 -0.94 -20.24
N LEU A 713 -21.77 -2.11 -20.46
CA LEU A 713 -20.31 -2.22 -20.42
C LEU A 713 -19.63 -1.34 -21.48
N ASP A 714 -20.10 -1.40 -22.73
CA ASP A 714 -19.52 -0.60 -23.82
C ASP A 714 -19.63 0.90 -23.55
N ARG A 715 -20.78 1.33 -23.00
CA ARG A 715 -20.99 2.72 -22.59
C ARG A 715 -20.04 3.10 -21.46
N PHE A 716 -19.97 2.28 -20.42
CA PHE A 716 -19.08 2.48 -19.29
C PHE A 716 -17.63 2.62 -19.76
N LEU A 717 -17.13 1.66 -20.54
CA LEU A 717 -15.76 1.69 -21.09
C LEU A 717 -15.49 2.93 -21.95
N ALA A 718 -16.45 3.35 -22.78
CA ALA A 718 -16.31 4.58 -23.57
C ALA A 718 -16.18 5.83 -22.68
N GLU A 719 -16.93 5.88 -21.57
CA GLU A 719 -16.92 6.98 -20.60
C GLU A 719 -15.72 6.93 -19.62
N THR A 720 -15.03 5.79 -19.52
CA THR A 720 -13.90 5.59 -18.60
C THR A 720 -12.54 5.50 -19.28
N THR A 721 -12.40 5.99 -20.51
CA THR A 721 -11.07 6.18 -21.13
C THR A 721 -10.35 7.37 -20.49
N TRP A 722 -9.01 7.37 -20.50
CA TRP A 722 -8.25 8.54 -20.02
C TRP A 722 -8.66 9.84 -20.73
N ASP A 723 -8.82 9.81 -22.05
CA ASP A 723 -9.31 10.96 -22.82
C ASP A 723 -10.69 11.43 -22.35
N ALA A 724 -11.63 10.52 -22.08
CA ALA A 724 -12.97 10.88 -21.59
C ALA A 724 -12.93 11.53 -20.20
N ARG A 725 -12.19 10.94 -19.25
CA ARG A 725 -12.04 11.48 -17.88
C ARG A 725 -11.44 12.88 -17.88
N PHE A 726 -10.33 13.08 -18.59
CA PHE A 726 -9.66 14.38 -18.62
C PHE A 726 -10.44 15.41 -19.43
N SER A 727 -11.12 15.01 -20.51
CA SER A 727 -12.05 15.89 -21.24
C SER A 727 -13.18 16.41 -20.35
N GLU A 728 -13.71 15.56 -19.48
CA GLU A 728 -14.71 15.97 -18.49
C GLU A 728 -14.14 17.01 -17.51
N ILE A 729 -12.95 16.77 -16.96
CA ILE A 729 -12.28 17.73 -16.07
C ILE A 729 -12.07 19.07 -16.77
N MET A 730 -11.52 19.05 -18.00
CA MET A 730 -11.27 20.27 -18.78
C MET A 730 -12.54 21.06 -19.09
N ARG A 731 -13.68 20.39 -19.30
CA ARG A 731 -14.98 21.04 -19.54
C ARG A 731 -15.51 21.77 -18.29
N LEU A 732 -15.15 21.30 -17.10
CA LEU A 732 -15.59 21.88 -15.83
C LEU A 732 -14.81 23.14 -15.44
N ILE A 733 -13.52 23.21 -15.80
CA ILE A 733 -12.63 24.33 -15.41
C ILE A 733 -13.20 25.71 -15.77
N PRO A 734 -13.67 26.00 -17.00
CA PRO A 734 -14.21 27.33 -17.35
C PRO A 734 -15.49 27.69 -16.59
N GLN A 735 -16.23 26.70 -16.07
CA GLN A 735 -17.49 26.92 -15.38
C GLN A 735 -17.28 27.33 -13.92
N ILE A 736 -16.13 26.97 -13.35
CA ILE A 736 -15.82 27.08 -11.92
C ILE A 736 -14.51 27.85 -11.78
N GLN A 737 -14.55 29.16 -12.07
CA GLN A 737 -13.44 30.11 -11.85
C GLN A 737 -13.79 31.12 -10.73
N PHE A 738 -14.61 30.70 -9.77
CA PHE A 738 -15.18 31.59 -8.76
C PHE A 738 -14.10 32.38 -8.01
N LEU A 739 -13.04 31.73 -7.54
CA LEU A 739 -11.97 32.39 -6.80
C LEU A 739 -11.11 33.26 -7.71
N GLN A 740 -10.80 32.82 -8.93
CA GLN A 740 -10.04 33.62 -9.89
C GLN A 740 -10.74 34.96 -10.19
N ARG A 741 -12.06 34.96 -10.38
CA ARG A 741 -12.83 36.20 -10.61
C ARG A 741 -12.69 37.23 -9.48
N ILE A 742 -12.53 36.78 -8.23
CA ILE A 742 -12.32 37.69 -7.08
C ILE A 742 -10.98 38.42 -7.20
N TYR A 743 -9.96 37.79 -7.78
CA TYR A 743 -8.66 38.43 -8.00
C TYR A 743 -8.70 39.35 -9.23
N ASP A 744 -9.40 38.95 -10.28
CA ASP A 744 -9.55 39.75 -11.50
C ASP A 744 -10.30 41.08 -11.24
N ASP A 745 -11.25 41.10 -10.29
CA ASP A 745 -12.03 42.30 -9.92
C ASP A 745 -11.25 43.36 -9.10
N ASN A 746 -10.00 43.09 -8.66
CA ASN A 746 -9.18 44.05 -7.90
C ASN A 746 -8.24 44.91 -8.78
N ASP A 747 -8.26 44.73 -10.10
CA ASP A 747 -7.44 45.47 -11.08
C ASP A 747 -8.23 46.52 -11.91
N GLU A 748 -9.52 46.78 -11.59
CA GLU A 748 -10.30 47.96 -12.03
C GLU A 748 -10.33 49.06 -10.96
#